data_AF-A0A8J7TK95-F1
#
_entry.id   AF-A0A8J7TK95-F1
#
_cell.length_a   1.000
_cell.length_b   1.000
_cell.length_c   1.000
_cell.angle_alpha   90.00
_cell.angle_beta   90.00
_cell.angle_gamma   90.00
#
_symmetry.space_group_name_H-M   'P 1'
#
loop_
_entity.id
_entity.type
_entity.pdbx_description
1 polymer ?
#
loop_
_entity_poly.entity_id
_entity_poly.type
_entity_poly.pdbx_seq_one_letter_code
_entity_poly.pdbx_strand_id
1 'polypeptide(L)'
;MKRSAIILLAFFLIGAATLIYEIIWTEILQLVIGNTVYAISLVLTALMAGLGIGGFVYAKYLERFNKEYLLFALFSFLIAVFGISIIRISNALPYLYLTVFQTFHKSFYLLKLTEFVILLLVMLIPTSLIGALFPIVSKIYREDKAVGETIGSIYSVNNFGAIFGSIITGTLLVSLLGWKSALIVASVFILVAGFIVFSLKKSYKKIVYTLFILGFVYLAFSPSIDTQLMNTALYQRALTYTDVNELRAYANSLDVIYTKQTPYGMVSVVQHEKSTITLHLQGKPDASNGLADMINQKMLGYLPLLLHPNPKDVAVIGLGSGVTLGTTKLFDEVEKVYLIEINPAVIEAERFFKDYNNDALNNPKLNIIVDDARNYFISTNKKFDVVTSEPSNPWVSSTSSSLFTKEFFHLVKNKLKDGGIFVQWIPAYDTSEKDFKIILKTFSDEFEYTTVWFGSLFREDVLFVGSNKPIVNDYGRFERYYSKRNFLEDSRNLGLGNPVRFLSFLFIMNNEDVKKTVEGIKELNTDDKPVLEFSSPIVILNPQKLKGVFSLLESFSPVTITLNNSYEIRDDTIYLKPIGIYLPIYKNSHVDEINFIAERSYQIREPTKGYTRHIVNANIFEKTNIKTESRNLTIDVESLYAENVLTEQLPSYLSSELDWEVISISGKQAYFFDYEDDSKKSFVVFFYCNKANSLNKVTLSSPKEEWNDEYQNILLAGAGCIT
;
A
#
# COMPACT_ATOMS: atom_id res chain seq x y z
N MET A 1 -13.27 35.72 41.41
CA MET A 1 -12.24 36.14 40.43
C MET A 1 -12.51 37.57 39.97
N LYS A 2 -11.46 38.36 39.71
CA LYS A 2 -11.62 39.68 39.05
C LYS A 2 -12.22 39.48 37.65
N ARG A 3 -13.03 40.43 37.18
CA ARG A 3 -13.68 40.39 35.85
C ARG A 3 -12.69 40.10 34.71
N SER A 4 -11.54 40.77 34.72
CA SER A 4 -10.46 40.57 33.74
C SER A 4 -9.98 39.13 33.69
N ALA A 5 -9.77 38.49 34.84
CA ALA A 5 -9.34 37.10 34.92
C ALA A 5 -10.41 36.12 34.37
N ILE A 6 -11.70 36.41 34.56
CA ILE A 6 -12.80 35.60 34.02
C ILE A 6 -12.80 35.66 32.49
N ILE A 7 -12.62 36.86 31.92
CA ILE A 7 -12.57 37.06 30.46
C ILE A 7 -11.35 36.36 29.86
N LEU A 8 -10.17 36.51 30.48
CA LEU A 8 -8.95 35.84 30.02
C LEU A 8 -9.09 34.31 30.11
N LEU A 9 -9.65 33.77 31.20
CA LEU A 9 -9.92 32.33 31.31
C LEU A 9 -10.88 31.84 30.22
N ALA A 10 -11.94 32.59 29.94
CA ALA A 10 -12.87 32.25 28.86
C ALA A 10 -12.16 32.19 27.50
N PHE A 11 -11.23 33.11 27.26
CA PHE A 11 -10.49 33.15 26.00
C PHE A 11 -9.41 32.07 25.90
N PHE A 12 -8.79 31.69 27.02
CA PHE A 12 -7.96 30.49 27.10
C PHE A 12 -8.76 29.24 26.68
N LEU A 13 -9.97 29.07 27.22
CA LEU A 13 -10.84 27.93 26.88
C LEU A 13 -11.28 27.94 25.41
N ILE A 14 -11.54 29.11 24.84
CA ILE A 14 -11.85 29.25 23.40
C ILE A 14 -10.64 28.87 22.55
N GLY A 15 -9.44 29.33 22.89
CA GLY A 15 -8.22 28.95 22.19
C GLY A 15 -8.01 27.43 22.23
N ALA A 16 -8.17 26.81 23.39
CA ALA A 16 -8.06 25.37 23.55
C ALA A 16 -9.10 24.63 22.71
N ALA A 17 -10.37 25.01 22.79
CA ALA A 17 -11.44 24.37 22.03
C ALA A 17 -11.29 24.53 20.52
N THR A 18 -10.84 25.70 20.06
CA THR A 18 -10.62 25.98 18.63
C THR A 18 -9.60 25.01 18.05
N LEU A 19 -8.48 24.78 18.74
CA LEU A 19 -7.45 23.85 18.27
C LEU A 19 -7.87 22.39 18.39
N ILE A 20 -8.64 22.01 19.43
CA ILE A 20 -9.22 20.67 19.51
C ILE A 20 -10.16 20.42 18.32
N TYR A 21 -11.02 21.39 17.99
CA TYR A 21 -11.90 21.30 16.82
C TYR A 21 -11.12 21.22 15.51
N GLU A 22 -10.15 22.11 15.31
CA GLU A 22 -9.35 22.17 14.09
C GLU A 22 -8.67 20.83 13.80
N ILE A 23 -8.02 20.23 14.81
CA ILE A 23 -7.35 18.94 14.66
C ILE A 23 -8.36 17.85 14.30
N ILE A 24 -9.46 17.71 15.05
CA ILE A 24 -10.41 16.61 14.84
C ILE A 24 -11.24 16.79 13.56
N TRP A 25 -11.64 18.01 13.23
CA TRP A 25 -12.34 18.28 11.97
C TRP A 25 -11.45 17.95 10.78
N THR A 26 -10.15 18.27 10.86
CA THR A 26 -9.18 17.92 9.83
C THR A 26 -9.09 16.41 9.64
N GLU A 27 -8.95 15.64 10.72
CA GLU A 27 -8.94 14.17 10.69
C GLU A 27 -10.23 13.58 10.07
N ILE A 28 -11.41 14.02 10.52
CA ILE A 28 -12.70 13.51 10.05
C ILE A 28 -12.92 13.85 8.56
N LEU A 29 -12.57 15.06 8.13
CA LEU A 29 -12.78 15.50 6.75
C LEU A 29 -11.86 14.75 5.79
N GLN A 30 -10.60 14.50 6.19
CA GLN A 30 -9.62 13.76 5.38
C GLN A 30 -10.01 12.30 5.13
N LEU A 31 -10.76 11.65 6.03
CA LEU A 31 -11.31 10.31 5.76
C LEU A 31 -12.16 10.27 4.49
N VAL A 32 -12.83 11.37 4.14
CA VAL A 32 -13.74 11.43 3.00
C VAL A 32 -13.04 11.90 1.73
N ILE A 33 -12.26 12.98 1.83
CA ILE A 33 -11.61 13.64 0.68
C ILE A 33 -10.19 13.14 0.39
N GLY A 34 -9.68 12.20 1.21
CA GLY A 34 -8.33 11.64 1.13
C GLY A 34 -7.30 12.38 1.99
N ASN A 35 -6.38 11.61 2.59
CA ASN A 35 -5.24 12.16 3.34
C ASN A 35 -4.11 12.57 2.39
N THR A 36 -4.24 13.75 1.78
CA THR A 36 -3.24 14.31 0.85
C THR A 36 -2.83 15.73 1.24
N VAL A 37 -1.67 16.18 0.77
CA VAL A 37 -1.19 17.56 0.98
C VAL A 37 -2.20 18.61 0.49
N TYR A 38 -2.92 18.31 -0.59
CA TYR A 38 -3.98 19.17 -1.11
C TYR A 38 -5.17 19.23 -0.16
N ALA A 39 -5.64 18.08 0.33
CA ALA A 39 -6.77 18.02 1.26
C ALA A 39 -6.47 18.80 2.56
N ILE A 40 -5.29 18.60 3.15
CA ILE A 40 -4.82 19.36 4.33
C ILE A 40 -4.85 20.86 4.04
N SER A 41 -4.27 21.28 2.91
CA SER A 41 -4.19 22.69 2.53
C SER A 41 -5.57 23.32 2.30
N LEU A 42 -6.51 22.59 1.70
CA LEU A 42 -7.88 23.06 1.46
C LEU A 42 -8.65 23.24 2.78
N VAL A 43 -8.55 22.29 3.70
CA VAL A 43 -9.19 22.38 5.03
C VAL A 43 -8.67 23.60 5.79
N LEU A 44 -7.34 23.76 5.86
CA LEU A 44 -6.72 24.90 6.55
C LEU A 44 -7.11 26.23 5.90
N THR A 45 -7.10 26.30 4.57
CA THR A 45 -7.51 27.50 3.83
C THR A 45 -8.97 27.87 4.12
N ALA A 46 -9.88 26.89 4.11
CA ALA A 46 -11.29 27.10 4.42
C ALA A 46 -11.48 27.61 5.86
N LEU A 47 -10.72 27.06 6.81
CA LEU A 47 -10.74 27.47 8.21
C LEU A 47 -10.26 28.91 8.38
N MET A 48 -9.12 29.26 7.80
CA MET A 48 -8.56 30.62 7.88
C MET A 48 -9.48 31.64 7.20
N ALA A 49 -10.08 31.29 6.05
CA ALA A 49 -11.04 32.13 5.36
C ALA A 49 -12.26 32.41 6.26
N GLY A 50 -12.82 31.38 6.90
CA GLY A 50 -13.94 31.55 7.81
C GLY A 50 -13.59 32.42 9.02
N LEU A 51 -12.45 32.20 9.69
CA LEU A 51 -11.99 33.07 10.79
C LEU A 51 -11.92 34.55 10.38
N GLY A 52 -11.34 34.83 9.20
CA GLY A 52 -11.23 36.19 8.66
C GLY A 52 -12.60 36.81 8.34
N ILE A 53 -13.48 36.05 7.69
CA ILE A 53 -14.86 36.48 7.36
C ILE A 53 -15.62 36.80 8.65
N GLY A 54 -15.53 35.96 9.67
CA GLY A 54 -16.15 36.14 10.97
C GLY A 54 -15.76 37.45 11.64
N GLY A 55 -14.46 37.71 11.76
CA GLY A 55 -13.93 38.94 12.34
C GLY A 55 -14.39 40.19 11.57
N PHE A 56 -14.35 40.12 10.24
CA PHE A 56 -14.80 41.21 9.37
C PHE A 56 -16.30 41.49 9.49
N VAL A 57 -17.15 40.45 9.44
CA VAL A 57 -18.61 40.57 9.54
C VAL A 57 -19.00 41.16 10.89
N TYR A 58 -18.35 40.75 11.97
CA TYR A 58 -18.61 41.32 13.28
C TYR A 58 -18.29 42.82 13.31
N ALA A 59 -17.06 43.20 12.93
CA ALA A 59 -16.62 44.59 12.96
C ALA A 59 -17.49 45.50 12.09
N LYS A 60 -17.89 45.03 10.89
CA LYS A 60 -18.66 45.84 9.94
C LYS A 60 -20.15 45.93 10.27
N TYR A 61 -20.77 44.83 10.74
CA TYR A 61 -22.23 44.75 10.79
C TYR A 61 -22.82 44.47 12.17
N LEU A 62 -22.09 43.81 13.07
CA LEU A 62 -22.62 43.38 14.36
C LEU A 62 -22.20 44.30 15.51
N GLU A 63 -21.07 44.98 15.39
CA GLU A 63 -20.55 45.88 16.42
C GLU A 63 -21.56 46.97 16.83
N ARG A 64 -22.36 47.46 15.86
CA ARG A 64 -23.40 48.49 16.07
C ARG A 64 -24.50 48.09 17.07
N PHE A 65 -24.69 46.80 17.36
CA PHE A 65 -25.75 46.34 18.25
C PHE A 65 -25.44 46.52 19.74
N ASN A 66 -24.17 46.75 20.12
CA ASN A 66 -23.74 46.96 21.51
C ASN A 66 -24.25 45.90 22.53
N LYS A 67 -24.25 44.62 22.11
CA LYS A 67 -24.72 43.46 22.88
C LYS A 67 -23.66 42.36 22.97
N GLU A 68 -22.41 42.73 23.22
CA GLU A 68 -21.23 41.86 23.15
C GLU A 68 -21.36 40.62 24.03
N TYR A 69 -21.84 40.77 25.27
CA TYR A 69 -22.04 39.65 26.20
C TYR A 69 -23.08 38.63 25.71
N LEU A 70 -24.14 39.10 25.04
CA LEU A 70 -25.16 38.23 24.47
C LEU A 70 -24.66 37.56 23.19
N LEU A 71 -24.00 38.32 22.30
CA LEU A 71 -23.39 37.79 21.08
C LEU A 71 -22.34 36.73 21.40
N PHE A 72 -21.50 36.98 22.41
CA PHE A 72 -20.50 36.01 22.88
C PHE A 72 -21.15 34.71 23.34
N ALA A 73 -22.21 34.79 24.16
CA ALA A 73 -22.93 33.62 24.64
C ALA A 73 -23.63 32.85 23.52
N LEU A 74 -24.29 33.57 22.60
CA LEU A 74 -24.98 33.00 21.44
C LEU A 74 -23.99 32.31 20.50
N PHE A 75 -22.87 32.96 20.18
CA PHE A 75 -21.86 32.40 19.29
C PHE A 75 -21.18 31.20 19.95
N SER A 76 -20.90 31.25 21.25
CA SER A 76 -20.40 30.09 22.00
C SER A 76 -21.36 28.90 21.90
N PHE A 77 -22.65 29.13 22.10
CA PHE A 77 -23.67 28.08 21.92
C PHE A 77 -23.68 27.53 20.48
N LEU A 78 -23.72 28.40 19.48
CA LEU A 78 -23.76 27.99 18.08
C LEU A 78 -22.49 27.21 17.67
N ILE A 79 -21.30 27.65 18.09
CA ILE A 79 -20.05 26.94 17.81
C ILE A 79 -20.09 25.55 18.45
N ALA A 80 -20.53 25.43 19.70
CA ALA A 80 -20.63 24.13 20.37
C ALA A 80 -21.59 23.16 19.64
N VAL A 81 -22.69 23.68 19.09
CA VAL A 81 -23.66 22.92 18.28
C VAL A 81 -23.05 22.52 16.93
N PHE A 82 -22.53 23.48 16.16
CA PHE A 82 -21.94 23.20 14.84
C PHE A 82 -20.71 22.30 14.95
N GLY A 83 -19.91 22.48 16.00
CA GLY A 83 -18.67 21.74 16.18
C GLY A 83 -18.86 20.26 16.43
N ILE A 84 -19.94 19.85 17.10
CA ILE A 84 -20.32 18.42 17.20
C ILE A 84 -21.18 17.97 16.01
N SER A 85 -21.90 18.90 15.36
CA SER A 85 -22.70 18.62 14.15
C SER A 85 -21.85 18.13 12.98
N ILE A 86 -20.54 18.39 12.99
CA ILE A 86 -19.61 17.86 12.01
C ILE A 86 -19.72 16.34 11.84
N ILE A 87 -20.04 15.59 12.91
CA ILE A 87 -20.23 14.14 12.84
C ILE A 87 -21.47 13.78 11.97
N ARG A 88 -22.55 14.55 12.10
CA ARG A 88 -23.74 14.37 11.23
C ARG A 88 -23.39 14.68 9.78
N ILE A 89 -22.66 15.77 9.58
CA ILE A 89 -22.23 16.21 8.25
C ILE A 89 -21.30 15.17 7.64
N SER A 90 -20.34 14.63 8.39
CA SER A 90 -19.39 13.62 7.90
C SER A 90 -20.07 12.31 7.53
N ASN A 91 -21.18 11.94 8.16
CA ASN A 91 -21.95 10.76 7.74
C ASN A 91 -22.73 10.99 6.44
N ALA A 92 -22.97 12.24 6.03
CA ALA A 92 -23.59 12.60 4.75
C ALA A 92 -22.57 12.93 3.65
N LEU A 93 -21.38 13.38 4.04
CA LEU A 93 -20.34 13.89 3.15
C LEU A 93 -19.85 12.86 2.10
N PRO A 94 -19.66 11.56 2.42
CA PRO A 94 -19.30 10.52 1.45
C PRO A 94 -20.21 10.47 0.22
N TYR A 95 -21.53 10.58 0.41
CA TYR A 95 -22.49 10.52 -0.68
C TYR A 95 -22.40 11.75 -1.59
N LEU A 96 -22.25 12.94 -0.98
CA LEU A 96 -22.03 14.18 -1.71
C LEU A 96 -20.69 14.16 -2.46
N TYR A 97 -19.63 13.73 -1.79
CA TYR A 97 -18.30 13.60 -2.37
C TYR A 97 -18.32 12.68 -3.58
N LEU A 98 -18.94 11.50 -3.49
CA LEU A 98 -19.02 10.59 -4.63
C LEU A 98 -19.73 11.22 -5.83
N THR A 99 -20.83 11.94 -5.60
CA THR A 99 -21.57 12.62 -6.68
C THR A 99 -20.71 13.70 -7.35
N VAL A 100 -20.00 14.48 -6.55
CA VAL A 100 -19.09 15.53 -7.02
C VAL A 100 -17.90 14.92 -7.77
N PHE A 101 -17.33 13.85 -7.21
CA PHE A 101 -16.25 13.09 -7.82
C PHE A 101 -16.65 12.57 -9.20
N GLN A 102 -17.77 11.86 -9.31
CA GLN A 102 -18.26 11.31 -10.58
C GLN A 102 -18.46 12.40 -11.64
N THR A 103 -18.86 13.60 -11.22
CA THR A 103 -19.06 14.74 -12.11
C THR A 103 -17.73 15.39 -12.56
N PHE A 104 -16.76 15.54 -11.65
CA PHE A 104 -15.60 16.43 -11.85
C PHE A 104 -14.23 15.73 -11.89
N HIS A 105 -14.13 14.43 -11.60
CA HIS A 105 -12.84 13.69 -11.51
C HIS A 105 -11.96 13.76 -12.76
N LYS A 106 -12.55 14.01 -13.95
CA LYS A 106 -11.81 14.16 -15.21
C LYS A 106 -10.84 15.35 -15.19
N SER A 107 -11.08 16.36 -14.35
CA SER A 107 -10.20 17.51 -14.18
C SER A 107 -9.80 17.64 -12.72
N PHE A 108 -8.52 17.38 -12.44
CA PHE A 108 -7.95 17.46 -11.10
C PHE A 108 -8.24 18.82 -10.43
N TYR A 109 -7.96 19.93 -11.12
CA TYR A 109 -8.15 21.27 -10.56
C TYR A 109 -9.61 21.61 -10.30
N LEU A 110 -10.51 21.15 -11.17
CA LEU A 110 -11.95 21.38 -10.99
C LEU A 110 -12.48 20.58 -9.81
N LEU A 111 -12.04 19.32 -9.65
CA LEU A 111 -12.35 18.51 -8.49
C LEU A 111 -11.84 19.15 -7.20
N LYS A 112 -10.60 19.64 -7.17
CA LYS A 112 -10.05 20.31 -5.98
C LYS A 112 -10.77 21.62 -5.66
N LEU A 113 -11.21 22.37 -6.67
CA LEU A 113 -12.02 23.57 -6.47
C LEU A 113 -13.39 23.23 -5.88
N THR A 114 -14.07 22.17 -6.35
CA THR A 114 -15.38 21.78 -5.80
C THR A 114 -15.25 21.19 -4.40
N GLU A 115 -14.22 20.38 -4.14
CA GLU A 115 -13.86 19.95 -2.78
C GLU A 115 -13.65 21.15 -1.85
N PHE A 116 -12.89 22.16 -2.28
CA PHE A 116 -12.69 23.39 -1.51
C PHE A 116 -14.00 24.11 -1.20
N VAL A 117 -14.89 24.24 -2.18
CA VAL A 117 -16.20 24.87 -1.97
C VAL A 117 -17.03 24.09 -0.95
N ILE A 118 -17.03 22.75 -1.02
CA ILE A 118 -17.75 21.91 -0.06
C ILE A 118 -17.16 22.09 1.35
N LEU A 119 -15.84 22.01 1.49
CA LEU A 119 -15.15 22.20 2.77
C LEU A 119 -15.40 23.59 3.34
N LEU A 120 -15.34 24.62 2.49
CA LEU A 120 -15.67 25.99 2.86
C LEU A 120 -17.11 26.06 3.37
N LEU A 121 -18.10 25.53 2.65
CA LEU A 121 -19.50 25.56 3.08
C LEU A 121 -19.73 24.84 4.41
N VAL A 122 -19.08 23.69 4.61
CA VAL A 122 -19.15 22.91 5.86
C VAL A 122 -18.54 23.70 7.03
N MET A 123 -17.39 24.33 6.81
CA MET A 123 -16.60 24.96 7.86
C MET A 123 -16.95 26.43 8.09
N LEU A 124 -17.56 27.12 7.11
CA LEU A 124 -17.71 28.58 7.09
C LEU A 124 -18.46 29.10 8.31
N ILE A 125 -19.57 28.47 8.68
CA ILE A 125 -20.39 28.91 9.80
C ILE A 125 -19.63 28.78 11.13
N PRO A 126 -19.17 27.58 11.56
CA PRO A 126 -18.49 27.45 12.85
C PRO A 126 -17.21 28.30 12.92
N THR A 127 -16.41 28.32 11.87
CA THR A 127 -15.14 29.08 11.85
C THR A 127 -15.37 30.59 11.82
N SER A 128 -16.39 31.09 11.12
CA SER A 128 -16.77 32.51 11.18
C SER A 128 -17.26 32.92 12.57
N LEU A 129 -18.01 32.05 13.25
CA LEU A 129 -18.44 32.34 14.62
C LEU A 129 -17.23 32.42 15.56
N ILE A 130 -16.25 31.51 15.43
CA ILE A 130 -14.99 31.55 16.20
C ILE A 130 -14.22 32.85 15.90
N GLY A 131 -14.07 33.21 14.62
CA GLY A 131 -13.37 34.42 14.19
C GLY A 131 -13.99 35.71 14.74
N ALA A 132 -15.32 35.73 14.89
CA ALA A 132 -16.03 36.85 15.49
C ALA A 132 -15.84 36.98 17.01
N LEU A 133 -15.47 35.90 17.73
CA LEU A 133 -15.27 35.97 19.18
C LEU A 133 -14.09 36.88 19.56
N PHE A 134 -13.05 36.95 18.74
CA PHE A 134 -11.87 37.78 19.02
C PHE A 134 -12.22 39.28 19.19
N PRO A 135 -12.86 39.95 18.20
CA PRO A 135 -13.22 41.36 18.35
C PRO A 135 -14.30 41.59 19.42
N ILE A 136 -15.20 40.62 19.66
CA ILE A 136 -16.17 40.67 20.77
C ILE A 136 -15.44 40.76 22.12
N VAL A 137 -14.50 39.84 22.37
CA VAL A 137 -13.74 39.79 23.64
C VAL A 137 -12.86 41.02 23.81
N SER A 138 -12.23 41.48 22.72
CA SER A 138 -11.45 42.72 22.73
C SER A 138 -12.27 43.89 23.27
N LYS A 139 -13.51 44.08 22.80
CA LYS A 139 -14.41 45.14 23.28
C LYS A 139 -14.86 44.93 24.73
N ILE A 140 -15.11 43.69 25.16
CA ILE A 140 -15.52 43.35 26.54
C ILE A 140 -14.37 43.61 27.55
N TYR A 141 -13.13 43.36 27.15
CA TYR A 141 -11.93 43.47 28.00
C TYR A 141 -11.31 44.88 28.02
N ARG A 142 -11.52 45.68 26.96
CA ARG A 142 -10.82 46.95 26.73
C ARG A 142 -10.97 47.97 27.86
N GLU A 143 -12.17 48.18 28.41
CA GLU A 143 -12.46 49.22 29.42
C GLU A 143 -11.53 50.45 29.35
N ASP A 144 -10.54 50.55 30.26
CA ASP A 144 -9.58 51.66 30.38
C ASP A 144 -8.15 51.31 29.94
N LYS A 145 -7.96 50.14 29.33
CA LYS A 145 -6.64 49.65 28.90
C LYS A 145 -6.25 50.22 27.54
N ALA A 146 -4.94 50.40 27.34
CA ALA A 146 -4.39 50.69 26.02
C ALA A 146 -4.77 49.57 25.03
N VAL A 147 -5.01 49.94 23.76
CA VAL A 147 -5.37 48.99 22.70
C VAL A 147 -4.30 47.90 22.56
N GLY A 148 -3.01 48.27 22.63
CA GLY A 148 -1.90 47.34 22.57
C GLY A 148 -1.90 46.31 23.71
N GLU A 149 -2.09 46.77 24.96
CA GLU A 149 -2.15 45.88 26.13
C GLU A 149 -3.35 44.91 26.05
N THR A 150 -4.50 45.42 25.61
CA THR A 150 -5.73 44.64 25.43
C THR A 150 -5.51 43.52 24.42
N ILE A 151 -5.08 43.87 23.20
CA ILE A 151 -4.87 42.91 22.11
C ILE A 151 -3.76 41.92 22.49
N GLY A 152 -2.64 42.40 23.02
CA GLY A 152 -1.51 41.57 23.42
C GLY A 152 -1.87 40.55 24.50
N SER A 153 -2.61 40.96 25.53
CA SER A 153 -3.04 40.07 26.62
C SER A 153 -3.98 38.97 26.13
N ILE A 154 -5.01 39.36 25.37
CA ILE A 154 -6.03 38.44 24.85
C ILE A 154 -5.40 37.45 23.89
N TYR A 155 -4.59 37.94 22.93
CA TYR A 155 -3.91 37.10 21.96
C TYR A 155 -2.95 36.10 22.62
N SER A 156 -2.17 36.54 23.60
CA SER A 156 -1.25 35.66 24.33
C SER A 156 -1.98 34.54 25.06
N VAL A 157 -3.04 34.88 25.81
CA VAL A 157 -3.81 33.87 26.57
C VAL A 157 -4.55 32.90 25.65
N ASN A 158 -5.07 33.38 24.52
CA ASN A 158 -5.65 32.51 23.50
C ASN A 158 -4.64 31.51 22.95
N ASN A 159 -3.43 31.98 22.65
CA ASN A 159 -2.38 31.13 22.11
C ASN A 159 -1.91 30.10 23.14
N PHE A 160 -1.81 30.46 24.42
CA PHE A 160 -1.57 29.47 25.47
C PHE A 160 -2.69 28.43 25.56
N GLY A 161 -3.94 28.88 25.41
CA GLY A 161 -5.10 27.99 25.29
C GLY A 161 -4.97 27.04 24.10
N ALA A 162 -4.65 27.58 22.92
CA ALA A 162 -4.45 26.83 21.68
C ALA A 162 -3.34 25.78 21.81
N ILE A 163 -2.18 26.17 22.36
CA ILE A 163 -1.07 25.24 22.66
C ILE A 163 -1.57 24.13 23.58
N PHE A 164 -2.24 24.48 24.68
CA PHE A 164 -2.81 23.50 25.60
C PHE A 164 -3.79 22.55 24.88
N GLY A 165 -4.73 23.09 24.10
CA GLY A 165 -5.68 22.32 23.29
C GLY A 165 -4.99 21.36 22.32
N SER A 166 -3.98 21.82 21.59
CA SER A 166 -3.24 20.99 20.63
C SER A 166 -2.51 19.82 21.30
N ILE A 167 -1.83 20.07 22.42
CA ILE A 167 -1.09 19.05 23.18
C ILE A 167 -2.06 18.00 23.73
N ILE A 168 -3.13 18.43 24.41
CA ILE A 168 -4.07 17.47 25.03
C ILE A 168 -4.87 16.68 24.00
N THR A 169 -5.11 17.22 22.80
CA THR A 169 -5.90 16.54 21.77
C THR A 169 -5.26 15.21 21.40
N GLY A 170 -4.00 15.23 20.94
CA GLY A 170 -3.29 14.00 20.58
C GLY A 170 -2.94 13.15 21.81
N THR A 171 -2.27 13.74 22.80
CA THR A 171 -1.68 12.96 23.91
C THR A 171 -2.70 12.30 24.82
N LEU A 172 -3.87 12.92 25.03
CA LEU A 172 -4.86 12.48 26.02
C LEU A 172 -6.23 12.20 25.39
N LEU A 173 -6.84 13.19 24.74
CA LEU A 173 -8.26 13.13 24.37
C LEU A 173 -8.53 12.08 23.29
N VAL A 174 -7.79 12.10 22.18
CA VAL A 174 -7.97 11.12 21.10
C VAL A 174 -7.54 9.74 21.55
N SER A 175 -6.36 9.63 22.18
CA SER A 175 -5.79 8.35 22.62
C SER A 175 -6.64 7.60 23.64
N LEU A 176 -7.33 8.31 24.55
CA LEU A 176 -8.13 7.69 25.62
C LEU A 176 -9.64 7.64 25.31
N LEU A 177 -10.18 8.67 24.64
CA LEU A 177 -11.64 8.87 24.53
C LEU A 177 -12.16 8.89 23.09
N GLY A 178 -11.27 8.98 22.09
CA GLY A 178 -11.62 9.12 20.68
C GLY A 178 -12.12 10.53 20.29
N TRP A 179 -12.32 10.71 18.99
CA TRP A 179 -12.67 11.97 18.34
C TRP A 179 -14.00 12.56 18.83
N LYS A 180 -15.05 11.73 18.96
CA LYS A 180 -16.37 12.21 19.43
C LYS A 180 -16.28 12.86 20.81
N SER A 181 -15.63 12.17 21.74
CA SER A 181 -15.47 12.66 23.11
C SER A 181 -14.62 13.93 23.16
N ALA A 182 -13.56 13.99 22.34
CA ALA A 182 -12.72 15.16 22.24
C ALA A 182 -13.48 16.39 21.66
N LEU A 183 -14.37 16.19 20.68
CA LEU A 183 -15.30 17.23 20.20
C LEU A 183 -16.28 17.68 21.30
N ILE A 184 -16.79 16.75 22.12
CA ILE A 184 -17.66 17.08 23.26
C ILE A 184 -16.88 17.93 24.28
N VAL A 185 -15.62 17.59 24.59
CA VAL A 185 -14.77 18.39 25.49
C VAL A 185 -14.57 19.80 24.96
N ALA A 186 -14.27 19.96 23.66
CA ALA A 186 -14.18 21.27 23.02
C ALA A 186 -15.49 22.06 23.11
N SER A 187 -16.64 21.40 22.84
CA SER A 187 -17.96 22.01 22.99
C SER A 187 -18.22 22.46 24.43
N VAL A 188 -17.85 21.66 25.42
CA VAL A 188 -17.98 22.01 26.84
C VAL A 188 -17.11 23.21 27.19
N PHE A 189 -15.85 23.27 26.73
CA PHE A 189 -14.97 24.42 26.95
C PHE A 189 -15.57 25.72 26.40
N ILE A 190 -16.11 25.68 25.18
CA ILE A 190 -16.78 26.84 24.59
C ILE A 190 -18.05 27.22 25.35
N LEU A 191 -18.88 26.24 25.73
CA LEU A 191 -20.10 26.53 26.48
C LEU A 191 -19.77 27.14 27.85
N VAL A 192 -18.78 26.59 28.55
CA VAL A 192 -18.30 27.14 29.83
C VAL A 192 -17.79 28.57 29.63
N ALA A 193 -16.96 28.82 28.62
CA ALA A 193 -16.47 30.16 28.28
C ALA A 193 -17.63 31.15 28.04
N GLY A 194 -18.59 30.78 27.20
CA GLY A 194 -19.78 31.57 26.91
C GLY A 194 -20.59 31.87 28.18
N PHE A 195 -20.80 30.87 29.04
CA PHE A 195 -21.59 31.00 30.26
C PHE A 195 -20.92 31.89 31.31
N ILE A 196 -19.60 31.75 31.52
CA ILE A 196 -18.88 32.56 32.52
C ILE A 196 -18.81 34.03 32.11
N VAL A 197 -18.61 34.33 30.82
CA VAL A 197 -18.63 35.71 30.32
C VAL A 197 -20.04 36.30 30.40
N PHE A 198 -21.07 35.54 30.00
CA PHE A 198 -22.46 35.97 30.13
C PHE A 198 -22.85 36.29 31.58
N SER A 199 -22.36 35.50 32.54
CA SER A 199 -22.67 35.66 33.96
C SER A 199 -22.22 36.99 34.55
N LEU A 200 -21.28 37.69 33.91
CA LEU A 200 -20.82 39.03 34.28
C LEU A 200 -21.88 40.12 33.99
N LYS A 201 -22.70 39.93 32.94
CA LYS A 201 -23.77 40.87 32.55
C LYS A 201 -25.02 40.11 32.16
N LYS A 202 -25.81 39.76 33.18
CA LYS A 202 -26.93 38.81 33.12
C LYS A 202 -28.21 39.35 32.45
N SER A 203 -28.12 40.01 31.31
CA SER A 203 -29.29 40.39 30.49
C SER A 203 -29.81 39.18 29.72
N TYR A 204 -31.13 39.00 29.53
CA TYR A 204 -31.70 37.86 28.78
C TYR A 204 -31.47 36.46 29.38
N LYS A 205 -31.36 36.33 30.71
CA LYS A 205 -30.99 35.07 31.41
C LYS A 205 -31.81 33.85 30.99
N LYS A 206 -33.14 34.00 30.84
CA LYS A 206 -34.02 32.89 30.44
C LYS A 206 -33.59 32.29 29.10
N ILE A 207 -33.38 33.14 28.09
CA ILE A 207 -32.98 32.71 26.74
C ILE A 207 -31.63 31.99 26.83
N VAL A 208 -30.65 32.62 27.48
CA VAL A 208 -29.29 32.08 27.52
C VAL A 208 -29.22 30.77 28.31
N TYR A 209 -29.87 30.65 29.46
CA TYR A 209 -29.94 29.39 30.19
C TYR A 209 -30.62 28.29 29.38
N THR A 210 -31.72 28.60 28.68
CA THR A 210 -32.36 27.63 27.78
C THR A 210 -31.39 27.18 26.68
N LEU A 211 -30.67 28.09 26.03
CA LEU A 211 -29.67 27.73 25.01
C LEU A 211 -28.58 26.83 25.59
N PHE A 212 -28.04 27.14 26.78
CA PHE A 212 -27.02 26.29 27.41
C PHE A 212 -27.56 24.89 27.73
N ILE A 213 -28.76 24.79 28.31
CA ILE A 213 -29.40 23.50 28.58
C ILE A 213 -29.59 22.71 27.29
N LEU A 214 -30.14 23.34 26.24
CA LEU A 214 -30.30 22.71 24.93
C LEU A 214 -28.96 22.29 24.32
N GLY A 215 -27.91 23.08 24.52
CA GLY A 215 -26.56 22.76 24.08
C GLY A 215 -26.05 21.49 24.73
N PHE A 216 -26.09 21.40 26.07
CA PHE A 216 -25.68 20.20 26.80
C PHE A 216 -26.53 18.97 26.43
N VAL A 217 -27.85 19.13 26.27
CA VAL A 217 -28.74 18.06 25.79
C VAL A 217 -28.31 17.61 24.39
N TYR A 218 -28.04 18.52 23.47
CA TYR A 218 -27.61 18.19 22.12
C TYR A 218 -26.27 17.42 22.10
N LEU A 219 -25.32 17.79 22.97
CA LEU A 219 -24.05 17.06 23.12
C LEU A 219 -24.29 15.61 23.59
N ALA A 220 -25.19 15.41 24.56
CA ALA A 220 -25.51 14.09 25.10
C ALA A 220 -26.16 13.16 24.04
N PHE A 221 -26.94 13.72 23.11
CA PHE A 221 -27.58 12.99 22.01
C PHE A 221 -26.86 13.16 20.66
N SER A 222 -25.58 13.53 20.68
CA SER A 222 -24.77 13.59 19.45
C SER A 222 -24.57 12.18 18.87
N PRO A 223 -24.63 12.02 17.54
CA PRO A 223 -24.49 10.74 16.90
C PRO A 223 -23.04 10.31 16.93
N SER A 224 -22.81 9.06 16.58
CA SER A 224 -21.48 8.52 16.36
C SER A 224 -21.12 8.59 14.88
N ILE A 225 -19.82 8.56 14.60
CA ILE A 225 -19.30 8.43 13.25
C ILE A 225 -19.75 7.08 12.69
N ASP A 226 -20.21 7.07 11.45
CA ASP A 226 -20.55 5.85 10.74
C ASP A 226 -19.27 5.13 10.31
N THR A 227 -18.79 4.21 11.14
CA THR A 227 -17.52 3.50 10.93
C THR A 227 -17.55 2.60 9.70
N GLN A 228 -18.71 2.08 9.31
CA GLN A 228 -18.85 1.29 8.09
C GLN A 228 -18.63 2.18 6.87
N LEU A 229 -19.32 3.32 6.81
CA LEU A 229 -19.18 4.26 5.70
C LEU A 229 -17.76 4.84 5.61
N MET A 230 -17.13 5.17 6.75
CA MET A 230 -15.76 5.67 6.78
C MET A 230 -14.71 4.64 6.35
N ASN A 231 -15.02 3.34 6.37
CA ASN A 231 -14.11 2.27 5.94
C ASN A 231 -14.38 1.76 4.52
N THR A 232 -15.16 2.49 3.72
CA THR A 232 -15.41 2.16 2.31
C THR A 232 -14.22 2.42 1.38
N ALA A 233 -13.12 2.97 1.89
CA ALA A 233 -11.98 3.42 1.07
C ALA A 233 -12.38 4.41 -0.04
N LEU A 234 -13.39 5.24 0.24
CA LEU A 234 -14.05 6.09 -0.77
C LEU A 234 -13.06 6.85 -1.63
N TYR A 235 -12.04 7.48 -1.05
CA TYR A 235 -11.06 8.26 -1.80
C TYR A 235 -10.31 7.41 -2.85
N GLN A 236 -9.83 6.23 -2.46
CA GLN A 236 -9.08 5.34 -3.35
C GLN A 236 -9.99 4.62 -4.35
N ARG A 237 -11.21 4.24 -3.92
CA ARG A 237 -12.15 3.43 -4.68
C ARG A 237 -13.25 4.22 -5.39
N ALA A 238 -13.18 5.55 -5.39
CA ALA A 238 -14.24 6.41 -5.94
C ALA A 238 -14.60 6.08 -7.41
N LEU A 239 -13.61 5.68 -8.22
CA LEU A 239 -13.82 5.27 -9.62
C LEU A 239 -14.53 3.92 -9.77
N THR A 240 -14.54 3.09 -8.72
CA THR A 240 -15.16 1.76 -8.74
C THR A 240 -16.65 1.81 -8.43
N TYR A 241 -17.12 2.85 -7.74
CA TYR A 241 -18.54 3.03 -7.41
C TYR A 241 -19.29 3.68 -8.58
N THR A 242 -20.35 3.01 -9.02
CA THR A 242 -21.24 3.51 -10.08
C THR A 242 -22.20 4.57 -9.56
N ASP A 243 -22.69 4.44 -8.33
CA ASP A 243 -23.58 5.41 -7.70
C ASP A 243 -23.54 5.36 -6.15
N VAL A 244 -24.34 6.24 -5.53
CA VAL A 244 -24.46 6.33 -4.07
C VAL A 244 -25.16 5.14 -3.41
N ASN A 245 -25.97 4.37 -4.16
CA ASN A 245 -26.64 3.18 -3.65
C ASN A 245 -25.65 2.01 -3.56
N GLU A 246 -24.76 1.88 -4.53
CA GLU A 246 -23.67 0.91 -4.50
C GLU A 246 -22.72 1.21 -3.33
N LEU A 247 -22.34 2.48 -3.13
CA LEU A 247 -21.56 2.89 -1.96
C LEU A 247 -22.26 2.50 -0.65
N ARG A 248 -23.56 2.74 -0.53
CA ARG A 248 -24.35 2.38 0.65
C ARG A 248 -24.43 0.86 0.84
N ALA A 249 -24.65 0.11 -0.23
CA ALA A 249 -24.72 -1.34 -0.19
C ALA A 249 -23.39 -1.94 0.26
N TYR A 250 -22.28 -1.41 -0.25
CA TYR A 250 -20.94 -1.81 0.16
C TYR A 250 -20.66 -1.44 1.62
N ALA A 251 -20.96 -0.21 2.06
CA ALA A 251 -20.82 0.16 3.47
C ALA A 251 -21.59 -0.81 4.39
N ASN A 252 -22.83 -1.14 4.04
CA ASN A 252 -23.65 -2.08 4.79
C ASN A 252 -23.14 -3.52 4.76
N SER A 253 -22.29 -3.90 3.79
CA SER A 253 -21.69 -5.23 3.73
C SER A 253 -20.40 -5.36 4.55
N LEU A 254 -19.85 -4.24 5.05
CA LEU A 254 -18.66 -4.23 5.89
C LEU A 254 -19.01 -4.59 7.34
N ASP A 255 -18.36 -5.62 7.89
CA ASP A 255 -18.39 -5.89 9.31
C ASP A 255 -17.14 -5.30 9.98
N VAL A 256 -17.30 -4.17 10.67
CA VAL A 256 -16.18 -3.47 11.32
C VAL A 256 -15.99 -4.05 12.72
N ILE A 257 -15.10 -5.04 12.83
CA ILE A 257 -14.88 -5.82 14.06
C ILE A 257 -13.93 -5.14 15.07
N TYR A 258 -13.20 -4.11 14.62
CA TYR A 258 -12.35 -3.29 15.48
C TYR A 258 -12.23 -1.87 14.92
N THR A 259 -12.22 -0.87 15.81
CA THR A 259 -11.87 0.50 15.45
C THR A 259 -11.25 1.19 16.65
N LYS A 260 -10.12 1.86 16.43
CA LYS A 260 -9.44 2.68 17.43
C LYS A 260 -8.89 3.94 16.78
N GLN A 261 -9.11 5.07 17.43
CA GLN A 261 -8.63 6.37 16.99
C GLN A 261 -7.39 6.74 17.80
N THR A 262 -6.36 7.20 17.12
CA THR A 262 -5.08 7.60 17.71
C THR A 262 -4.66 8.96 17.14
N PRO A 263 -3.60 9.58 17.68
CA PRO A 263 -3.02 10.78 17.07
C PRO A 263 -2.45 10.55 15.67
N TYR A 264 -2.23 9.30 15.28
CA TYR A 264 -1.73 8.88 13.97
C TYR A 264 -2.87 8.48 13.01
N GLY A 265 -4.11 8.79 13.39
CA GLY A 265 -5.31 8.45 12.61
C GLY A 265 -6.09 7.25 13.18
N MET A 266 -7.14 6.89 12.46
CA MET A 266 -8.04 5.79 12.76
C MET A 266 -7.51 4.47 12.19
N VAL A 267 -7.49 3.43 13.02
CA VAL A 267 -7.21 2.05 12.63
C VAL A 267 -8.49 1.24 12.77
N SER A 268 -8.88 0.54 11.72
CA SER A 268 -10.03 -0.36 11.73
C SER A 268 -9.65 -1.73 11.20
N VAL A 269 -10.26 -2.79 11.73
CA VAL A 269 -10.23 -4.12 11.11
C VAL A 269 -11.63 -4.40 10.60
N VAL A 270 -11.71 -4.73 9.32
CA VAL A 270 -12.94 -4.94 8.58
C VAL A 270 -12.97 -6.36 8.06
N GLN A 271 -14.08 -7.05 8.26
CA GLN A 271 -14.32 -8.38 7.73
C GLN A 271 -15.32 -8.29 6.57
N HIS A 272 -14.95 -8.88 5.44
CA HIS A 272 -15.78 -9.00 4.24
C HIS A 272 -16.18 -10.46 4.01
N GLU A 273 -17.47 -10.71 3.75
CA GLU A 273 -18.01 -12.04 3.41
C GLU A 273 -17.54 -13.18 4.34
N LYS A 274 -17.36 -12.86 5.63
CA LYS A 274 -16.89 -13.77 6.72
C LYS A 274 -15.51 -14.41 6.53
N SER A 275 -14.75 -14.12 5.48
CA SER A 275 -13.47 -14.83 5.20
C SER A 275 -12.29 -13.88 4.97
N THR A 276 -12.52 -12.72 4.36
CA THR A 276 -11.46 -11.75 4.12
C THR A 276 -11.42 -10.74 5.26
N ILE A 277 -10.26 -10.58 5.88
CA ILE A 277 -10.00 -9.62 6.95
C ILE A 277 -9.01 -8.60 6.40
N THR A 278 -9.37 -7.33 6.54
CA THR A 278 -8.59 -6.22 6.02
C THR A 278 -8.34 -5.21 7.14
N LEU A 279 -7.09 -4.77 7.28
CA LEU A 279 -6.68 -3.67 8.13
C LEU A 279 -6.80 -2.38 7.33
N HIS A 280 -7.54 -1.42 7.87
CA HIS A 280 -7.71 -0.11 7.27
C HIS A 280 -7.03 0.97 8.13
N LEU A 281 -6.23 1.83 7.50
CA LEU A 281 -5.71 3.06 8.08
C LEU A 281 -6.43 4.24 7.44
N GLN A 282 -7.03 5.10 8.27
CA GLN A 282 -7.83 6.25 7.80
C GLN A 282 -8.86 5.84 6.71
N GLY A 283 -9.51 4.70 6.89
CA GLY A 283 -10.54 4.19 5.99
C GLY A 283 -10.02 3.50 4.71
N LYS A 284 -8.72 3.57 4.42
CA LYS A 284 -8.04 2.92 3.30
C LYS A 284 -7.52 1.54 3.70
N PRO A 285 -7.72 0.48 2.89
CA PRO A 285 -7.04 -0.80 3.04
C PRO A 285 -5.51 -0.68 2.91
N ASP A 286 -4.79 -1.21 3.88
CA ASP A 286 -3.32 -1.26 3.87
C ASP A 286 -2.75 -2.68 4.01
N ALA A 287 -3.53 -3.62 4.56
CA ALA A 287 -3.16 -5.03 4.58
C ALA A 287 -4.39 -5.93 4.65
N SER A 288 -4.33 -7.13 4.08
CA SER A 288 -5.37 -8.14 4.24
C SER A 288 -4.80 -9.56 4.30
N ASN A 289 -5.67 -10.52 4.63
CA ASN A 289 -5.42 -11.95 4.42
C ASN A 289 -5.78 -12.42 2.99
N GLY A 290 -6.06 -11.50 2.06
CA GLY A 290 -6.31 -11.80 0.67
C GLY A 290 -5.05 -12.32 -0.03
N LEU A 291 -5.22 -13.19 -1.02
CA LEU A 291 -4.09 -13.91 -1.64
C LEU A 291 -3.01 -12.96 -2.20
N ALA A 292 -3.40 -11.86 -2.86
CA ALA A 292 -2.45 -10.90 -3.42
C ALA A 292 -1.59 -10.24 -2.33
N ASP A 293 -2.24 -9.68 -1.30
CA ASP A 293 -1.57 -9.05 -0.16
C ASP A 293 -0.71 -10.05 0.61
N MET A 294 -1.16 -11.30 0.77
CA MET A 294 -0.40 -12.35 1.47
C MET A 294 0.89 -12.69 0.73
N ILE A 295 0.88 -12.73 -0.60
CA ILE A 295 2.10 -12.93 -1.40
C ILE A 295 3.04 -11.74 -1.19
N ASN A 296 2.55 -10.50 -1.31
CA ASN A 296 3.36 -9.29 -1.13
C ASN A 296 4.02 -9.21 0.26
N GLN A 297 3.22 -9.35 1.32
CA GLN A 297 3.71 -9.27 2.69
C GLN A 297 4.73 -10.37 3.00
N LYS A 298 4.49 -11.61 2.53
CA LYS A 298 5.50 -12.67 2.71
C LYS A 298 6.75 -12.43 1.87
N MET A 299 6.62 -11.89 0.66
CA MET A 299 7.77 -11.55 -0.19
C MET A 299 8.66 -10.49 0.46
N LEU A 300 8.07 -9.45 1.06
CA LEU A 300 8.77 -8.44 1.84
C LEU A 300 9.55 -9.00 3.03
N GLY A 301 9.13 -10.15 3.53
CA GLY A 301 9.81 -10.90 4.57
C GLY A 301 10.88 -11.87 4.05
N TYR A 302 10.53 -12.71 3.08
CA TYR A 302 11.39 -13.76 2.54
C TYR A 302 12.57 -13.21 1.74
N LEU A 303 12.30 -12.31 0.80
CA LEU A 303 13.27 -11.85 -0.18
C LEU A 303 14.54 -11.30 0.47
N PRO A 304 14.48 -10.32 1.39
CA PRO A 304 15.71 -9.82 2.01
C PRO A 304 16.47 -10.87 2.81
N LEU A 305 15.77 -11.77 3.51
CA LEU A 305 16.39 -12.79 4.37
C LEU A 305 17.02 -13.94 3.57
N LEU A 306 16.48 -14.24 2.38
CA LEU A 306 17.07 -15.19 1.43
C LEU A 306 18.28 -14.58 0.70
N LEU A 307 18.23 -13.30 0.35
CA LEU A 307 19.33 -12.61 -0.31
C LEU A 307 20.52 -12.32 0.61
N HIS A 308 20.28 -12.08 1.91
CA HIS A 308 21.38 -11.83 2.85
C HIS A 308 22.01 -13.16 3.30
N PRO A 309 23.36 -13.30 3.28
CA PRO A 309 24.02 -14.58 3.55
C PRO A 309 23.86 -15.06 5.01
N ASN A 310 23.72 -14.13 5.96
CA ASN A 310 23.59 -14.44 7.39
C ASN A 310 22.85 -13.32 8.17
N PRO A 311 21.52 -13.18 8.01
CA PRO A 311 20.76 -12.06 8.59
C PRO A 311 20.50 -12.26 10.09
N LYS A 312 21.21 -11.52 10.97
CA LYS A 312 21.08 -11.65 12.43
C LYS A 312 20.20 -10.58 13.06
N ASP A 313 20.46 -9.32 12.77
CA ASP A 313 19.71 -8.16 13.23
C ASP A 313 18.81 -7.65 12.10
N VAL A 314 17.50 -7.82 12.25
CA VAL A 314 16.49 -7.50 11.23
C VAL A 314 15.58 -6.39 11.73
N ALA A 315 15.38 -5.33 10.95
CA ALA A 315 14.38 -4.30 11.21
C ALA A 315 13.22 -4.40 10.22
N VAL A 316 12.00 -4.25 10.72
CA VAL A 316 10.75 -4.21 9.94
C VAL A 316 10.07 -2.88 10.22
N ILE A 317 9.90 -2.05 9.20
CA ILE A 317 9.23 -0.76 9.27
C ILE A 317 7.78 -0.93 8.80
N GLY A 318 6.83 -0.63 9.69
CA GLY A 318 5.40 -0.89 9.49
C GLY A 318 5.03 -2.32 9.89
N LEU A 319 3.99 -2.47 10.71
CA LEU A 319 3.49 -3.80 11.10
C LEU A 319 2.46 -4.34 10.10
N GLY A 320 1.49 -3.51 9.69
CA GLY A 320 0.35 -3.95 8.90
C GLY A 320 -0.40 -5.11 9.56
N SER A 321 -0.60 -6.21 8.83
CA SER A 321 -1.18 -7.45 9.39
C SER A 321 -0.20 -8.29 10.22
N GLY A 322 1.08 -7.91 10.26
CA GLY A 322 2.16 -8.65 10.90
C GLY A 322 2.74 -9.79 10.06
N VAL A 323 2.23 -10.07 8.86
CA VAL A 323 2.69 -11.18 8.01
C VAL A 323 4.17 -11.04 7.64
N THR A 324 4.60 -9.85 7.21
CA THR A 324 6.01 -9.53 6.92
C THR A 324 6.91 -9.83 8.12
N LEU A 325 6.54 -9.31 9.30
CA LEU A 325 7.23 -9.56 10.56
C LEU A 325 7.29 -11.06 10.92
N GLY A 326 6.17 -11.76 10.73
CA GLY A 326 5.99 -13.17 11.02
C GLY A 326 6.95 -14.08 10.28
N THR A 327 7.28 -13.77 9.03
CA THR A 327 8.22 -14.54 8.22
C THR A 327 9.60 -14.67 8.87
N THR A 328 10.02 -13.69 9.68
CA THR A 328 11.34 -13.69 10.35
C THR A 328 11.53 -14.90 11.27
N LYS A 329 10.44 -15.49 11.78
CA LYS A 329 10.47 -16.72 12.62
C LYS A 329 10.90 -17.96 11.85
N LEU A 330 10.83 -17.94 10.52
CA LEU A 330 11.21 -19.07 9.67
C LEU A 330 12.72 -19.13 9.41
N PHE A 331 13.47 -18.10 9.81
CA PHE A 331 14.90 -17.96 9.60
C PHE A 331 15.65 -18.13 10.91
N ASP A 332 16.32 -19.28 11.07
CA ASP A 332 16.97 -19.66 12.33
C ASP A 332 18.15 -18.72 12.68
N GLU A 333 18.83 -18.20 11.66
CA GLU A 333 19.96 -17.27 11.77
C GLU A 333 19.57 -15.91 12.36
N VAL A 334 18.30 -15.52 12.28
CA VAL A 334 17.81 -14.26 12.86
C VAL A 334 17.94 -14.34 14.37
N GLU A 335 18.67 -13.42 14.98
CA GLU A 335 18.88 -13.37 16.43
C GLU A 335 18.00 -12.30 17.09
N LYS A 336 17.80 -11.17 16.41
CA LYS A 336 17.00 -10.05 16.90
C LYS A 336 16.15 -9.44 15.79
N VAL A 337 14.89 -9.19 16.11
CA VAL A 337 13.94 -8.52 15.23
C VAL A 337 13.50 -7.23 15.88
N TYR A 338 13.49 -6.14 15.14
CA TYR A 338 13.05 -4.82 15.59
C TYR A 338 11.85 -4.42 14.73
N LEU A 339 10.68 -4.34 15.34
CA LEU A 339 9.49 -3.78 14.70
C LEU A 339 9.43 -2.29 15.01
N ILE A 340 9.36 -1.45 13.98
CA ILE A 340 9.15 -0.02 14.11
C ILE A 340 7.77 0.31 13.56
N GLU A 341 6.83 0.57 14.45
CA GLU A 341 5.42 0.85 14.13
C GLU A 341 5.01 2.18 14.78
N ILE A 342 4.59 3.14 13.96
CA ILE A 342 4.22 4.48 14.42
C ILE A 342 2.91 4.47 15.23
N ASN A 343 1.98 3.59 14.88
CA ASN A 343 0.63 3.58 15.41
C ASN A 343 0.39 2.37 16.34
N PRO A 344 0.29 2.58 17.67
CA PRO A 344 0.07 1.49 18.62
C PRO A 344 -1.26 0.75 18.41
N ALA A 345 -2.26 1.37 17.78
CA ALA A 345 -3.51 0.69 17.47
C ALA A 345 -3.37 -0.39 16.37
N VAL A 346 -2.33 -0.33 15.54
CA VAL A 346 -2.00 -1.40 14.57
C VAL A 346 -1.44 -2.62 15.30
N ILE A 347 -0.59 -2.42 16.31
CA ILE A 347 -0.09 -3.49 17.18
C ILE A 347 -1.25 -4.18 17.89
N GLU A 348 -2.23 -3.42 18.38
CA GLU A 348 -3.44 -4.00 18.99
C GLU A 348 -4.35 -4.73 18.00
N ALA A 349 -4.36 -4.30 16.73
CA ALA A 349 -5.15 -4.90 15.65
C ALA A 349 -4.53 -6.19 15.11
N GLU A 350 -3.23 -6.42 15.29
CA GLU A 350 -2.54 -7.63 14.83
C GLU A 350 -3.19 -8.92 15.32
N ARG A 351 -3.84 -8.90 16.49
CA ARG A 351 -4.53 -10.06 17.07
C ARG A 351 -5.57 -10.71 16.15
N PHE A 352 -6.11 -9.95 15.19
CA PHE A 352 -7.07 -10.43 14.19
C PHE A 352 -6.40 -11.16 13.01
N PHE A 353 -5.08 -11.09 12.91
CA PHE A 353 -4.25 -11.68 11.84
C PHE A 353 -3.32 -12.79 12.34
N LYS A 354 -3.37 -13.14 13.64
CA LYS A 354 -2.51 -14.12 14.29
C LYS A 354 -2.39 -15.46 13.54
N ASP A 355 -3.49 -15.92 12.96
CA ASP A 355 -3.56 -17.19 12.23
C ASP A 355 -2.87 -17.14 10.85
N TYR A 356 -2.55 -15.95 10.35
CA TYR A 356 -1.96 -15.72 9.02
C TYR A 356 -0.51 -15.27 9.08
N ASN A 357 -0.06 -14.75 10.23
CA ASN A 357 1.22 -14.08 10.38
C ASN A 357 2.25 -14.86 11.21
N ASN A 358 2.09 -16.17 11.34
CA ASN A 358 2.98 -17.03 12.13
C ASN A 358 3.07 -16.62 13.62
N ASP A 359 2.02 -16.02 14.20
CA ASP A 359 2.02 -15.50 15.57
C ASP A 359 3.20 -14.55 15.80
N ALA A 360 3.24 -13.49 14.99
CA ALA A 360 4.40 -12.60 14.82
C ALA A 360 4.81 -11.90 16.13
N LEU A 361 3.83 -11.38 16.88
CA LEU A 361 4.09 -10.64 18.12
C LEU A 361 4.60 -11.50 19.28
N ASN A 362 4.38 -12.82 19.25
CA ASN A 362 4.92 -13.75 20.25
C ASN A 362 6.33 -14.28 19.91
N ASN A 363 7.05 -13.63 18.99
CA ASN A 363 8.43 -13.98 18.69
C ASN A 363 9.37 -13.56 19.85
N PRO A 364 10.08 -14.49 20.53
CA PRO A 364 10.97 -14.14 21.64
C PRO A 364 12.18 -13.28 21.23
N LYS A 365 12.45 -13.17 19.93
CA LYS A 365 13.51 -12.33 19.35
C LYS A 365 13.04 -10.89 19.07
N LEU A 366 11.75 -10.60 19.26
CA LEU A 366 11.12 -9.33 18.88
C LEU A 366 11.36 -8.21 19.89
N ASN A 367 11.69 -7.03 19.37
CA ASN A 367 11.74 -5.77 20.08
C ASN A 367 10.77 -4.82 19.39
N ILE A 368 9.72 -4.40 20.09
CA ILE A 368 8.72 -3.47 19.56
C ILE A 368 9.14 -2.04 19.90
N ILE A 369 9.21 -1.20 18.87
CA ILE A 369 9.51 0.22 18.96
C ILE A 369 8.29 0.97 18.43
N VAL A 370 7.61 1.68 19.33
CA VAL A 370 6.50 2.56 18.97
C VAL A 370 7.06 3.96 18.69
N ASP A 371 7.44 4.20 17.44
CA ASP A 371 8.04 5.45 17.00
C ASP A 371 7.87 5.63 15.49
N ASP A 372 8.01 6.87 15.02
CA ASP A 372 8.18 7.15 13.60
C ASP A 372 9.50 6.55 13.10
N ALA A 373 9.47 5.89 11.95
CA ALA A 373 10.63 5.19 11.43
C ALA A 373 11.79 6.15 11.15
N ARG A 374 11.52 7.30 10.52
CA ARG A 374 12.55 8.29 10.24
C ARG A 374 13.16 8.82 11.55
N ASN A 375 12.34 9.15 12.55
CA ASN A 375 12.81 9.57 13.88
C ASN A 375 13.68 8.51 14.57
N TYR A 376 13.28 7.24 14.51
CA TYR A 376 14.07 6.14 15.05
C TYR A 376 15.42 5.98 14.34
N PHE A 377 15.45 6.01 13.00
CA PHE A 377 16.70 5.89 12.23
C PHE A 377 17.64 7.10 12.41
N ILE A 378 17.12 8.29 12.73
CA ILE A 378 17.93 9.45 13.11
C ILE A 378 18.61 9.20 14.47
N SER A 379 17.84 8.72 15.46
CA SER A 379 18.29 8.66 16.86
C SER A 379 19.05 7.38 17.24
N THR A 380 18.83 6.27 16.53
CA THR A 380 19.43 4.98 16.88
C THR A 380 20.89 4.87 16.50
N ASN A 381 21.69 4.19 17.32
CA ASN A 381 23.07 3.78 16.99
C ASN A 381 23.15 2.32 16.50
N LYS A 382 22.02 1.62 16.41
CA LYS A 382 21.97 0.24 15.93
C LYS A 382 22.27 0.18 14.44
N LYS A 383 22.91 -0.91 14.02
CA LYS A 383 23.07 -1.29 12.62
C LYS A 383 22.41 -2.63 12.37
N PHE A 384 21.83 -2.80 11.19
CA PHE A 384 21.03 -3.97 10.83
C PHE A 384 21.67 -4.73 9.65
N ASP A 385 21.51 -6.05 9.64
CA ASP A 385 21.84 -6.87 8.48
C ASP A 385 20.76 -6.72 7.41
N VAL A 386 19.50 -6.59 7.83
CA VAL A 386 18.35 -6.43 6.96
C VAL A 386 17.43 -5.35 7.51
N VAL A 387 16.96 -4.48 6.61
CA VAL A 387 15.85 -3.56 6.87
C VAL A 387 14.81 -3.79 5.79
N THR A 388 13.56 -4.08 6.16
CA THR A 388 12.42 -4.15 5.24
C THR A 388 11.42 -3.05 5.58
N SER A 389 10.88 -2.38 4.56
CA SER A 389 10.08 -1.18 4.70
C SER A 389 8.78 -1.29 3.90
N GLU A 390 7.68 -1.33 4.63
CA GLU A 390 6.31 -1.44 4.12
C GLU A 390 5.43 -0.30 4.69
N PRO A 391 5.72 0.96 4.35
CA PRO A 391 4.86 2.08 4.72
C PRO A 391 3.60 2.10 3.85
N SER A 392 2.63 2.96 4.19
CA SER A 392 1.46 3.19 3.31
C SER A 392 1.86 3.88 1.99
N ASN A 393 0.92 4.18 1.10
CA ASN A 393 1.24 4.73 -0.21
C ASN A 393 1.86 6.15 -0.14
N PRO A 394 2.72 6.55 -1.10
CA PRO A 394 3.40 7.86 -1.11
C PRO A 394 2.48 9.09 -1.15
N TRP A 395 1.22 8.92 -1.57
CA TRP A 395 0.22 9.99 -1.58
C TRP A 395 -0.37 10.31 -0.20
N VAL A 396 -0.18 9.42 0.78
CA VAL A 396 -0.59 9.62 2.17
C VAL A 396 0.38 10.61 2.82
N SER A 397 -0.07 11.85 2.94
CA SER A 397 0.74 12.95 3.45
C SER A 397 1.08 12.82 4.94
N SER A 398 2.18 13.47 5.35
CA SER A 398 2.67 13.59 6.73
C SER A 398 3.24 12.33 7.41
N THR A 399 2.97 11.12 6.90
CA THR A 399 3.48 9.87 7.51
C THR A 399 4.22 8.95 6.55
N SER A 400 3.79 8.84 5.28
CA SER A 400 4.41 7.91 4.33
C SER A 400 5.33 8.56 3.30
N SER A 401 4.96 9.71 2.73
CA SER A 401 5.71 10.37 1.65
C SER A 401 7.20 10.60 1.97
N SER A 402 7.52 10.91 3.23
CA SER A 402 8.87 11.15 3.73
C SER A 402 9.78 9.91 3.71
N LEU A 403 9.20 8.70 3.69
CA LEU A 403 9.91 7.42 3.64
C LEU A 403 10.33 7.00 2.21
N PHE A 404 10.04 7.83 1.21
CA PHE A 404 10.45 7.62 -0.19
C PHE A 404 11.48 8.66 -0.67
N THR A 405 12.09 9.40 0.25
CA THR A 405 13.04 10.48 -0.04
C THR A 405 14.47 9.98 -0.04
N LYS A 406 15.34 10.72 -0.76
CA LYS A 406 16.79 10.50 -0.73
C LYS A 406 17.34 10.50 0.69
N GLU A 407 16.92 11.47 1.50
CA GLU A 407 17.38 11.64 2.88
C GLU A 407 17.00 10.44 3.76
N PHE A 408 15.80 9.88 3.58
CA PHE A 408 15.41 8.67 4.30
C PHE A 408 16.22 7.44 3.85
N PHE A 409 16.38 7.24 2.54
CA PHE A 409 17.22 6.14 2.04
C PHE A 409 18.67 6.26 2.52
N HIS A 410 19.21 7.47 2.57
CA HIS A 410 20.53 7.76 3.12
C HIS A 410 20.63 7.41 4.62
N LEU A 411 19.60 7.77 5.41
CA LEU A 411 19.52 7.42 6.83
C LEU A 411 19.55 5.89 7.02
N VAL A 412 18.72 5.15 6.27
CA VAL A 412 18.68 3.68 6.37
C VAL A 412 20.01 3.06 5.94
N LYS A 413 20.58 3.50 4.81
CA LYS A 413 21.90 3.06 4.33
C LYS A 413 22.98 3.18 5.41
N ASN A 414 23.01 4.30 6.14
CA ASN A 414 23.99 4.53 7.20
C ASN A 414 23.78 3.63 8.44
N LYS A 415 22.59 3.04 8.59
CA LYS A 415 22.27 2.04 9.62
C LYS A 415 22.32 0.60 9.10
N LEU A 416 22.77 0.36 7.88
CA LEU A 416 23.10 -1.00 7.44
C LEU A 416 24.50 -1.40 7.90
N LYS A 417 24.66 -2.68 8.22
CA LYS A 417 25.97 -3.35 8.31
C LYS A 417 26.56 -3.51 6.91
N ASP A 418 27.84 -3.85 6.84
CA ASP A 418 28.51 -4.08 5.57
C ASP A 418 27.93 -5.31 4.86
N GLY A 419 27.46 -5.14 3.62
CA GLY A 419 26.68 -6.16 2.89
C GLY A 419 25.21 -6.25 3.32
N GLY A 420 24.74 -5.32 4.16
CA GLY A 420 23.35 -5.27 4.59
C GLY A 420 22.40 -5.01 3.42
N ILE A 421 21.15 -5.46 3.58
CA ILE A 421 20.11 -5.35 2.55
C ILE A 421 18.99 -4.44 3.05
N PHE A 422 18.61 -3.47 2.23
CA PHE A 422 17.39 -2.71 2.40
C PHE A 422 16.37 -3.10 1.34
N VAL A 423 15.12 -3.34 1.75
CA VAL A 423 13.99 -3.58 0.85
C VAL A 423 12.91 -2.55 1.09
N GLN A 424 12.47 -1.90 0.02
CA GLN A 424 11.39 -0.91 0.04
C GLN A 424 10.25 -1.40 -0.87
N TRP A 425 9.04 -1.48 -0.31
CA TRP A 425 7.82 -1.70 -1.07
C TRP A 425 7.42 -0.47 -1.88
N ILE A 426 6.98 -0.70 -3.12
CA ILE A 426 6.52 0.30 -4.08
C ILE A 426 5.12 -0.09 -4.62
N PRO A 427 4.08 0.75 -4.45
CA PRO A 427 2.74 0.49 -5.00
C PRO A 427 2.68 0.83 -6.49
N ALA A 428 3.13 -0.08 -7.36
CA ALA A 428 3.11 0.17 -8.81
C ALA A 428 1.69 0.43 -9.34
N TYR A 429 0.67 -0.19 -8.74
CA TYR A 429 -0.74 0.03 -9.08
C TYR A 429 -1.24 1.49 -8.91
N ASP A 430 -0.60 2.32 -8.09
CA ASP A 430 -0.95 3.73 -7.86
C ASP A 430 0.18 4.70 -8.31
N THR A 431 1.18 4.19 -9.04
CA THR A 431 2.39 4.95 -9.41
C THR A 431 2.51 5.10 -10.94
N SER A 432 2.74 6.32 -11.41
CA SER A 432 2.97 6.56 -12.85
C SER A 432 4.37 6.12 -13.26
N GLU A 433 4.60 5.83 -14.54
CA GLU A 433 5.95 5.47 -15.05
C GLU A 433 7.00 6.53 -14.69
N LYS A 434 6.64 7.82 -14.78
CA LYS A 434 7.53 8.93 -14.41
C LYS A 434 7.88 8.87 -12.93
N ASP A 435 6.89 8.74 -12.06
CA ASP A 435 7.09 8.73 -10.61
C ASP A 435 7.86 7.48 -10.18
N PHE A 436 7.58 6.33 -10.79
CA PHE A 436 8.33 5.08 -10.58
C PHE A 436 9.82 5.27 -10.91
N LYS A 437 10.13 5.87 -12.06
CA LYS A 437 11.51 6.19 -12.46
C LYS A 437 12.18 7.19 -11.50
N ILE A 438 11.44 8.16 -10.97
CA ILE A 438 11.97 9.09 -9.94
C ILE A 438 12.29 8.34 -8.64
N ILE A 439 11.39 7.46 -8.17
CA ILE A 439 11.65 6.66 -6.96
C ILE A 439 12.86 5.76 -7.18
N LEU A 440 12.91 5.05 -8.32
CA LEU A 440 14.01 4.15 -8.65
C LEU A 440 15.34 4.90 -8.77
N LYS A 441 15.34 6.09 -9.37
CA LYS A 441 16.52 6.96 -9.46
C LYS A 441 16.97 7.42 -8.07
N THR A 442 16.02 7.86 -7.24
CA THR A 442 16.29 8.32 -5.87
C THR A 442 16.87 7.20 -5.01
N PHE A 443 16.34 5.99 -5.13
CA PHE A 443 16.82 4.81 -4.43
C PHE A 443 18.21 4.36 -4.91
N SER A 444 18.39 4.23 -6.23
CA SER A 444 19.66 3.76 -6.82
C SER A 444 20.82 4.76 -6.71
N ASP A 445 20.55 6.04 -6.44
CA ASP A 445 21.59 7.02 -6.09
C ASP A 445 22.17 6.78 -4.68
N GLU A 446 21.41 6.17 -3.78
CA GLU A 446 21.89 5.82 -2.45
C GLU A 446 22.49 4.42 -2.38
N PHE A 447 22.01 3.44 -3.15
CA PHE A 447 22.51 2.05 -3.12
C PHE A 447 23.28 1.68 -4.39
N GLU A 448 24.56 1.33 -4.24
CA GLU A 448 25.46 0.97 -5.35
C GLU A 448 24.97 -0.22 -6.18
N TYR A 449 24.33 -1.18 -5.50
CA TYR A 449 23.70 -2.34 -6.11
C TYR A 449 22.20 -2.30 -5.82
N THR A 450 21.41 -2.11 -6.86
CA THR A 450 19.95 -2.10 -6.81
C THR A 450 19.39 -3.20 -7.69
N THR A 451 18.39 -3.93 -7.21
CA THR A 451 17.58 -4.87 -8.01
C THR A 451 16.10 -4.62 -7.80
N VAL A 452 15.28 -4.97 -8.78
CA VAL A 452 13.83 -4.76 -8.75
C VAL A 452 13.11 -6.09 -8.89
N TRP A 453 12.11 -6.32 -8.05
CA TRP A 453 11.36 -7.56 -7.98
C TRP A 453 9.85 -7.29 -7.93
N PHE A 454 9.03 -8.21 -8.42
CA PHE A 454 7.60 -8.22 -8.12
C PHE A 454 7.38 -8.67 -6.68
N GLY A 455 6.58 -7.92 -5.94
CA GLY A 455 6.10 -8.31 -4.61
C GLY A 455 4.97 -9.34 -4.70
N SER A 456 4.24 -9.39 -5.80
CA SER A 456 3.07 -10.25 -5.97
C SER A 456 3.01 -10.90 -7.34
N LEU A 457 2.44 -12.11 -7.43
CA LEU A 457 2.18 -12.79 -8.70
C LEU A 457 1.19 -12.03 -9.60
N PHE A 458 0.40 -11.12 -9.00
CA PHE A 458 -0.50 -10.21 -9.71
C PHE A 458 0.21 -8.98 -10.30
N ARG A 459 1.52 -8.82 -10.04
CA ARG A 459 2.41 -7.78 -10.60
C ARG A 459 2.06 -6.34 -10.24
N GLU A 460 1.16 -6.13 -9.28
CA GLU A 460 0.72 -4.81 -8.80
C GLU A 460 1.67 -4.17 -7.79
N ASP A 461 2.42 -4.99 -7.06
CA ASP A 461 3.42 -4.57 -6.07
C ASP A 461 4.84 -4.81 -6.57
N VAL A 462 5.74 -3.88 -6.28
CA VAL A 462 7.15 -3.94 -6.65
C VAL A 462 8.03 -3.73 -5.43
N LEU A 463 9.15 -4.45 -5.35
CA LEU A 463 10.12 -4.38 -4.28
C LEU A 463 11.46 -3.88 -4.84
N PHE A 464 11.98 -2.79 -4.29
CA PHE A 464 13.34 -2.33 -4.56
C PHE A 464 14.26 -2.89 -3.50
N VAL A 465 15.33 -3.57 -3.93
CA VAL A 465 16.34 -4.14 -3.05
C VAL A 465 17.65 -3.39 -3.28
N GLY A 466 18.22 -2.83 -2.21
CA GLY A 466 19.45 -2.05 -2.24
C GLY A 466 20.51 -2.59 -1.29
N SER A 467 21.78 -2.56 -1.72
CA SER A 467 22.93 -2.88 -0.88
C SER A 467 24.18 -2.08 -1.29
N ASN A 468 25.16 -2.02 -0.39
CA ASN A 468 26.51 -1.51 -0.66
C ASN A 468 27.44 -2.58 -1.25
N LYS A 469 26.99 -3.83 -1.37
CA LYS A 469 27.72 -4.94 -1.99
C LYS A 469 26.87 -5.60 -3.07
N PRO A 470 27.50 -6.36 -4.00
CA PRO A 470 26.78 -7.14 -4.98
C PRO A 470 25.71 -8.02 -4.31
N ILE A 471 24.47 -7.90 -4.76
CA ILE A 471 23.35 -8.74 -4.33
C ILE A 471 23.46 -10.06 -5.09
N VAL A 472 23.75 -11.15 -4.37
CA VAL A 472 23.98 -12.47 -4.96
C VAL A 472 22.79 -13.39 -4.71
N ASN A 473 22.27 -13.97 -5.78
CA ASN A 473 21.26 -15.04 -5.70
C ASN A 473 21.96 -16.38 -5.43
N ASP A 474 22.17 -16.72 -4.17
CA ASP A 474 22.74 -18.02 -3.76
C ASP A 474 21.67 -19.12 -3.82
N TYR A 475 21.61 -19.84 -4.94
CA TYR A 475 20.63 -20.91 -5.14
C TYR A 475 20.68 -21.97 -4.03
N GLY A 476 21.88 -22.29 -3.54
CA GLY A 476 22.05 -23.27 -2.45
C GLY A 476 21.40 -22.82 -1.14
N ARG A 477 21.34 -21.50 -0.89
CA ARG A 477 20.61 -20.94 0.26
C ARG A 477 19.10 -21.06 0.07
N PHE A 478 18.60 -20.77 -1.13
CA PHE A 478 17.19 -20.97 -1.44
C PHE A 478 16.81 -22.45 -1.29
N GLU A 479 17.52 -23.38 -1.91
CA GLU A 479 17.27 -24.83 -1.76
C GLU A 479 17.24 -25.25 -0.28
N ARG A 480 18.20 -24.79 0.52
CA ARG A 480 18.26 -25.10 1.95
C ARG A 480 16.98 -24.69 2.66
N TYR A 481 16.46 -23.49 2.41
CA TYR A 481 15.22 -23.04 3.03
C TYR A 481 13.99 -23.76 2.49
N TYR A 482 13.91 -24.00 1.18
CA TYR A 482 12.84 -24.79 0.58
C TYR A 482 12.83 -26.26 1.01
N SER A 483 13.95 -26.78 1.51
CA SER A 483 14.01 -28.11 2.14
C SER A 483 13.46 -28.15 3.57
N LYS A 484 13.32 -26.99 4.24
CA LYS A 484 12.72 -26.91 5.58
C LYS A 484 11.20 -26.98 5.46
N ARG A 485 10.59 -27.93 6.18
CA ARG A 485 9.14 -28.19 6.12
C ARG A 485 8.29 -26.95 6.40
N ASN A 486 8.63 -26.18 7.43
CA ASN A 486 7.89 -24.97 7.82
C ASN A 486 7.90 -23.91 6.70
N PHE A 487 9.06 -23.64 6.10
CA PHE A 487 9.18 -22.68 5.00
C PHE A 487 8.48 -23.19 3.73
N LEU A 488 8.61 -24.49 3.42
CA LEU A 488 7.95 -25.09 2.25
C LEU A 488 6.42 -25.04 2.37
N GLU A 489 5.85 -25.40 3.52
CA GLU A 489 4.41 -25.31 3.75
C GLU A 489 3.91 -23.86 3.65
N ASP A 490 4.64 -22.91 4.24
CA ASP A 490 4.29 -21.49 4.26
C ASP A 490 4.32 -20.82 2.87
N SER A 491 5.29 -21.23 2.03
CA SER A 491 5.50 -20.73 0.66
C SER A 491 4.64 -21.46 -0.39
N ARG A 492 4.37 -22.76 -0.23
CA ARG A 492 3.57 -23.56 -1.17
C ARG A 492 2.14 -23.04 -1.28
N ASN A 493 1.54 -22.63 -0.16
CA ASN A 493 0.17 -22.09 -0.12
C ASN A 493 0.02 -20.78 -0.91
N LEU A 494 1.12 -20.14 -1.28
CA LEU A 494 1.18 -18.90 -2.04
C LEU A 494 1.59 -19.10 -3.51
N GLY A 495 1.73 -20.35 -3.95
CA GLY A 495 2.23 -20.67 -5.29
C GLY A 495 3.75 -20.52 -5.44
N LEU A 496 4.49 -20.23 -4.35
CA LEU A 496 5.93 -20.02 -4.36
C LEU A 496 6.73 -21.26 -3.95
N GLY A 497 6.16 -22.46 -4.01
CA GLY A 497 6.72 -23.69 -3.42
C GLY A 497 8.02 -24.26 -4.02
N ASN A 498 8.74 -23.53 -4.88
CA ASN A 498 10.04 -23.93 -5.43
C ASN A 498 10.95 -22.70 -5.64
N PRO A 499 12.26 -22.79 -5.32
CA PRO A 499 13.26 -21.75 -5.57
C PRO A 499 13.23 -21.15 -6.98
N VAL A 500 13.10 -21.99 -8.01
CA VAL A 500 13.13 -21.55 -9.40
C VAL A 500 11.93 -20.68 -9.71
N ARG A 501 10.75 -21.08 -9.23
CA ARG A 501 9.52 -20.31 -9.44
C ARG A 501 9.58 -18.96 -8.72
N PHE A 502 10.17 -18.93 -7.53
CA PHE A 502 10.43 -17.69 -6.81
C PHE A 502 11.33 -16.75 -7.62
N LEU A 503 12.45 -17.26 -8.11
CA LEU A 503 13.46 -16.46 -8.79
C LEU A 503 12.98 -16.02 -10.18
N SER A 504 12.45 -16.94 -11.00
CA SER A 504 12.11 -16.69 -12.40
C SER A 504 10.86 -15.85 -12.62
N PHE A 505 9.89 -15.87 -11.69
CA PHE A 505 8.63 -15.12 -11.86
C PHE A 505 8.65 -13.75 -11.20
N LEU A 506 9.55 -13.54 -10.23
CA LEU A 506 9.53 -12.34 -9.40
C LEU A 506 10.70 -11.42 -9.68
N PHE A 507 11.78 -11.86 -10.32
CA PHE A 507 12.87 -10.96 -10.69
C PHE A 507 12.50 -10.08 -11.90
N ILE A 508 12.79 -8.78 -11.84
CA ILE A 508 12.49 -7.82 -12.91
C ILE A 508 13.77 -7.20 -13.47
N MET A 509 14.57 -6.53 -12.63
CA MET A 509 15.73 -5.75 -13.08
C MET A 509 16.97 -6.09 -12.27
N ASN A 510 18.09 -6.31 -12.96
CA ASN A 510 19.41 -6.30 -12.33
C ASN A 510 19.93 -4.85 -12.19
N ASN A 511 21.13 -4.69 -11.61
CA ASN A 511 21.71 -3.37 -11.37
C ASN A 511 21.99 -2.58 -12.67
N GLU A 512 22.31 -3.25 -13.77
CA GLU A 512 22.56 -2.61 -15.05
C GLU A 512 21.25 -2.14 -15.71
N ASP A 513 20.20 -2.97 -15.63
CA ASP A 513 18.87 -2.63 -16.10
C ASP A 513 18.31 -1.42 -15.35
N VAL A 514 18.52 -1.36 -14.03
CA VAL A 514 18.17 -0.19 -13.21
C VAL A 514 18.92 1.05 -13.70
N LYS A 515 20.24 0.98 -13.88
CA LYS A 515 21.06 2.10 -14.36
C LYS A 515 20.60 2.61 -15.73
N LYS A 516 20.26 1.72 -16.66
CA LYS A 516 19.70 2.06 -17.97
C LYS A 516 18.31 2.70 -17.84
N THR A 517 17.46 2.17 -16.97
CA THR A 517 16.08 2.65 -16.77
C THR A 517 16.03 4.07 -16.22
N VAL A 518 16.98 4.42 -15.35
CA VAL A 518 17.06 5.74 -14.72
C VAL A 518 17.98 6.71 -15.47
N GLU A 519 18.56 6.29 -16.60
CA GLU A 519 19.44 7.12 -17.41
C GLU A 519 18.70 8.38 -17.90
N GLY A 520 19.33 9.54 -17.74
CA GLY A 520 18.73 10.83 -18.09
C GLY A 520 17.72 11.39 -17.09
N ILE A 521 17.29 10.62 -16.07
CA ILE A 521 16.42 11.12 -15.00
C ILE A 521 17.25 11.98 -14.03
N LYS A 522 16.94 13.29 -14.01
CA LYS A 522 17.60 14.28 -13.13
C LYS A 522 16.79 14.63 -11.88
N GLU A 523 15.49 14.35 -11.91
CA GLU A 523 14.58 14.69 -10.82
C GLU A 523 14.66 13.63 -9.72
N LEU A 524 14.85 14.06 -8.47
CA LEU A 524 14.90 13.23 -7.28
C LEU A 524 13.75 13.59 -6.34
N ASN A 525 13.28 12.62 -5.57
CA ASN A 525 12.38 12.87 -4.45
C ASN A 525 13.22 13.18 -3.20
N THR A 526 13.14 14.41 -2.69
CA THR A 526 13.95 14.89 -1.57
C THR A 526 13.06 15.62 -0.56
N ASP A 527 13.54 15.83 0.66
CA ASP A 527 12.81 16.60 1.68
C ASP A 527 12.50 18.03 1.21
N ASP A 528 13.44 18.71 0.54
CA ASP A 528 13.25 20.08 0.04
C ASP A 528 12.37 20.12 -1.23
N LYS A 529 12.34 19.02 -1.99
CA LYS A 529 11.53 18.87 -3.20
C LYS A 529 10.82 17.51 -3.19
N PRO A 530 9.73 17.36 -2.41
CA PRO A 530 9.02 16.09 -2.25
C PRO A 530 8.04 15.88 -3.41
N VAL A 531 8.59 15.57 -4.59
CA VAL A 531 7.83 15.45 -5.85
C VAL A 531 6.65 14.50 -5.72
N LEU A 532 6.83 13.37 -5.04
CA LEU A 532 5.81 12.33 -4.92
C LEU A 532 4.60 12.78 -4.09
N GLU A 533 4.82 13.59 -3.05
CA GLU A 533 3.74 14.11 -2.22
C GLU A 533 2.74 14.95 -3.01
N PHE A 534 3.21 15.62 -4.06
CA PHE A 534 2.38 16.44 -4.95
C PHE A 534 1.92 15.71 -6.21
N SER A 535 2.71 14.78 -6.76
CA SER A 535 2.39 14.08 -8.01
C SER A 535 1.47 12.87 -7.79
N SER A 536 1.69 12.07 -6.73
CA SER A 536 0.94 10.83 -6.50
C SER A 536 -0.58 11.07 -6.34
N PRO A 537 -1.06 12.10 -5.61
CA PRO A 537 -2.49 12.41 -5.56
C PRO A 537 -3.12 12.71 -6.93
N ILE A 538 -2.34 13.24 -7.88
CA ILE A 538 -2.82 13.53 -9.25
C ILE A 538 -2.88 12.24 -10.09
N VAL A 539 -1.93 11.32 -9.88
CA VAL A 539 -1.81 10.08 -10.64
C VAL A 539 -2.96 9.12 -10.36
N ILE A 540 -3.34 8.94 -9.10
CA ILE A 540 -4.42 8.02 -8.68
C ILE A 540 -5.77 8.39 -9.32
N LEU A 541 -5.97 9.68 -9.56
CA LEU A 541 -7.18 10.20 -10.20
C LEU A 541 -7.17 10.04 -11.72
N ASN A 542 -6.10 9.50 -12.30
CA ASN A 542 -5.95 9.33 -13.75
C ASN A 542 -5.45 7.92 -14.12
N PRO A 543 -6.35 6.94 -14.28
CA PRO A 543 -5.99 5.55 -14.55
C PRO A 543 -5.14 5.33 -15.80
N GLN A 544 -5.19 6.24 -16.78
CA GLN A 544 -4.36 6.11 -17.99
C GLN A 544 -2.87 6.24 -17.68
N LYS A 545 -2.50 6.99 -16.64
CA LYS A 545 -1.10 7.20 -16.24
C LYS A 545 -0.46 5.96 -15.59
N LEU A 546 -1.28 5.00 -15.16
CA LEU A 546 -0.83 3.76 -14.51
C LEU A 546 -0.38 2.72 -15.53
N LYS A 547 -0.89 2.76 -16.77
CA LYS A 547 -0.53 1.75 -17.81
C LYS A 547 0.96 1.73 -18.15
N GLY A 548 1.62 2.89 -18.09
CA GLY A 548 3.04 3.02 -18.46
C GLY A 548 3.97 2.22 -17.54
N VAL A 549 3.68 2.16 -16.23
CA VAL A 549 4.56 1.44 -15.30
C VAL A 549 4.49 -0.06 -15.54
N PHE A 550 3.32 -0.63 -15.78
CA PHE A 550 3.18 -2.05 -16.09
C PHE A 550 3.83 -2.40 -17.42
N SER A 551 3.64 -1.58 -18.45
CA SER A 551 4.33 -1.77 -19.74
C SER A 551 5.86 -1.69 -19.58
N LEU A 552 6.36 -0.80 -18.74
CA LEU A 552 7.79 -0.72 -18.42
C LEU A 552 8.26 -2.02 -17.75
N LEU A 553 7.58 -2.46 -16.69
CA LEU A 553 7.95 -3.66 -15.95
C LEU A 553 7.87 -4.92 -16.82
N GLU A 554 6.87 -5.03 -17.69
CA GLU A 554 6.70 -6.13 -18.64
C GLU A 554 7.71 -6.12 -19.79
N SER A 555 8.30 -4.95 -20.11
CA SER A 555 9.34 -4.85 -21.13
C SER A 555 10.65 -5.53 -20.71
N PHE A 556 10.84 -5.75 -19.42
CA PHE A 556 11.94 -6.57 -18.91
C PHE A 556 11.53 -8.05 -19.00
N SER A 557 12.12 -8.75 -19.97
CA SER A 557 12.04 -10.21 -20.13
C SER A 557 12.62 -10.89 -18.89
N PRO A 558 12.18 -12.10 -18.48
CA PRO A 558 12.82 -12.86 -17.40
C PRO A 558 14.32 -12.95 -17.67
N VAL A 559 15.07 -12.19 -16.89
CA VAL A 559 16.52 -12.05 -17.00
C VAL A 559 17.17 -13.41 -16.76
N THR A 560 18.31 -13.62 -17.41
CA THR A 560 19.30 -14.63 -17.03
C THR A 560 19.72 -14.40 -15.58
N ILE A 561 19.04 -15.04 -14.64
CA ILE A 561 19.41 -14.96 -13.22
C ILE A 561 20.72 -15.74 -13.07
N THR A 562 21.82 -15.05 -12.82
CA THR A 562 23.08 -15.71 -12.47
C THR A 562 22.93 -16.33 -11.08
N LEU A 563 22.73 -17.63 -11.04
CA LEU A 563 22.63 -18.40 -9.81
C LEU A 563 24.03 -18.85 -9.38
N ASN A 564 24.52 -18.35 -8.25
CA ASN A 564 25.78 -18.86 -7.70
C ASN A 564 25.56 -20.24 -7.07
N ASN A 565 26.56 -21.12 -7.16
CA ASN A 565 26.51 -22.51 -6.68
C ASN A 565 25.47 -23.41 -7.38
N SER A 566 24.94 -22.96 -8.52
CA SER A 566 24.14 -23.76 -9.46
C SER A 566 24.97 -24.75 -10.26
N TYR A 567 26.29 -24.71 -10.11
CA TYR A 567 27.22 -25.61 -10.76
C TYR A 567 28.35 -26.04 -9.82
N GLU A 568 28.95 -27.18 -10.11
CA GLU A 568 30.15 -27.71 -9.46
C GLU A 568 31.22 -27.92 -10.54
N ILE A 569 32.46 -27.50 -10.30
CA ILE A 569 33.57 -27.75 -11.23
C ILE A 569 34.32 -28.99 -10.74
N ARG A 570 34.36 -30.06 -11.54
CA ARG A 570 35.26 -31.20 -11.35
C ARG A 570 36.00 -31.47 -12.64
N ASP A 571 37.31 -31.67 -12.56
CA ASP A 571 38.16 -32.05 -13.70
C ASP A 571 37.94 -31.16 -14.95
N ASP A 572 37.99 -29.83 -14.76
CA ASP A 572 37.72 -28.81 -15.80
C ASP A 572 36.35 -28.91 -16.49
N THR A 573 35.43 -29.69 -15.92
CA THR A 573 34.06 -29.87 -16.39
C THR A 573 33.09 -29.19 -15.43
N ILE A 574 32.21 -28.33 -15.95
CA ILE A 574 31.17 -27.65 -15.19
C ILE A 574 29.93 -28.55 -15.12
N TYR A 575 29.60 -29.06 -13.93
CA TYR A 575 28.40 -29.84 -13.65
C TYR A 575 27.31 -28.89 -13.16
N LEU A 576 26.31 -28.60 -13.99
CA LEU A 576 25.13 -27.85 -13.57
C LEU A 576 24.27 -28.75 -12.65
N LYS A 577 23.91 -28.23 -11.47
CA LYS A 577 22.88 -28.83 -10.63
C LYS A 577 21.52 -28.74 -11.36
N PRO A 578 20.63 -29.74 -11.23
CA PRO A 578 19.33 -29.74 -11.88
C PRO A 578 18.52 -28.48 -11.55
N ILE A 579 18.28 -27.64 -12.56
CA ILE A 579 17.45 -26.43 -12.44
C ILE A 579 16.46 -26.49 -13.62
N GLY A 580 15.16 -26.71 -13.33
CA GLY A 580 14.13 -26.79 -14.38
C GLY A 580 13.64 -25.42 -14.84
N ILE A 581 13.84 -25.04 -16.12
CA ILE A 581 13.46 -23.74 -16.71
C ILE A 581 12.98 -23.91 -18.18
N TYR A 582 12.07 -23.03 -18.67
CA TYR A 582 11.38 -23.02 -19.98
C TYR A 582 11.99 -22.02 -21.04
N LEU A 583 11.81 -22.25 -22.37
CA LEU A 583 12.41 -21.49 -23.51
C LEU A 583 11.59 -21.45 -24.85
N PRO A 584 11.53 -20.34 -25.63
CA PRO A 584 11.41 -20.28 -27.10
C PRO A 584 12.58 -19.56 -27.84
N ILE A 585 12.66 -19.67 -29.19
CA ILE A 585 13.81 -19.24 -30.02
C ILE A 585 13.37 -18.43 -31.28
N TYR A 586 14.14 -17.41 -31.70
CA TYR A 586 13.96 -16.65 -32.97
C TYR A 586 15.26 -16.55 -33.83
N LYS A 587 15.09 -16.25 -35.13
CA LYS A 587 15.98 -16.48 -36.29
C LYS A 587 17.14 -15.46 -36.46
N ASN A 588 18.28 -15.93 -36.99
CA ASN A 588 19.49 -15.19 -37.47
C ASN A 588 20.45 -14.61 -36.42
N SER A 589 20.98 -15.45 -35.54
CA SER A 589 22.23 -15.17 -34.83
C SER A 589 23.22 -16.33 -35.04
N HIS A 590 24.43 -16.02 -35.53
CA HIS A 590 25.58 -16.88 -35.31
C HIS A 590 26.02 -16.66 -33.87
N VAL A 591 26.00 -17.72 -33.08
CA VAL A 591 26.21 -17.69 -31.63
C VAL A 591 27.32 -18.69 -31.30
N ASP A 592 28.52 -18.21 -30.97
CA ASP A 592 29.60 -19.03 -30.40
C ASP A 592 29.44 -19.24 -28.88
N GLU A 593 28.51 -18.52 -28.25
CA GLU A 593 28.05 -18.62 -26.86
C GLU A 593 26.85 -17.65 -26.74
N ILE A 594 25.66 -18.05 -26.22
CA ILE A 594 24.50 -17.22 -25.75
C ILE A 594 23.29 -18.18 -25.54
N ASN A 595 22.74 -18.32 -24.33
CA ASN A 595 21.84 -17.46 -23.54
C ASN A 595 20.34 -17.58 -23.91
N PHE A 596 19.55 -17.82 -22.86
CA PHE A 596 18.15 -18.27 -22.81
C PHE A 596 17.12 -17.11 -22.87
N ILE A 597 15.96 -17.26 -23.56
CA ILE A 597 14.75 -16.40 -23.41
C ILE A 597 13.44 -17.22 -23.61
N ALA A 598 12.32 -16.78 -22.98
CA ALA A 598 10.97 -17.33 -22.68
C ALA A 598 9.77 -16.81 -23.58
N GLU A 599 8.57 -17.47 -23.59
CA GLU A 599 7.19 -16.94 -23.86
C GLU A 599 6.09 -18.06 -23.95
N ARG A 600 4.75 -17.94 -23.68
CA ARG A 600 3.76 -16.92 -23.21
C ARG A 600 2.41 -17.63 -22.86
N SER A 601 1.50 -17.01 -22.08
CA SER A 601 0.03 -17.27 -22.18
C SER A 601 -0.82 -16.06 -21.72
N TYR A 602 -1.93 -15.83 -22.43
CA TYR A 602 -2.89 -14.72 -22.27
C TYR A 602 -4.14 -15.12 -21.47
N GLN A 603 -4.89 -14.14 -20.97
CA GLN A 603 -6.29 -14.32 -20.54
C GLN A 603 -7.22 -13.30 -21.23
N ILE A 604 -8.24 -13.79 -21.93
CA ILE A 604 -9.38 -13.01 -22.43
C ILE A 604 -10.57 -13.28 -21.50
N ARG A 605 -11.36 -12.26 -21.20
CA ARG A 605 -12.63 -12.38 -20.46
C ARG A 605 -13.78 -11.97 -21.38
N GLU A 606 -14.74 -12.86 -21.61
CA GLU A 606 -16.07 -12.47 -22.11
C GLU A 606 -17.15 -12.63 -21.02
N PRO A 607 -18.11 -11.69 -20.94
CA PRO A 607 -19.13 -11.67 -19.93
C PRO A 607 -20.38 -12.36 -20.46
N THR A 608 -20.56 -13.66 -20.16
CA THR A 608 -21.86 -14.33 -19.96
C THR A 608 -21.65 -15.85 -20.02
N LYS A 609 -22.25 -16.56 -19.05
CA LYS A 609 -22.24 -18.02 -18.85
C LYS A 609 -21.05 -18.53 -18.02
N GLY A 610 -21.35 -18.86 -16.76
CA GLY A 610 -20.38 -19.34 -15.79
C GLY A 610 -19.73 -20.66 -16.19
N TYR A 611 -18.42 -20.75 -15.93
CA TYR A 611 -17.66 -22.00 -15.92
C TYR A 611 -16.54 -21.96 -14.87
N THR A 612 -16.23 -23.16 -14.38
CA THR A 612 -15.27 -23.55 -13.35
C THR A 612 -13.83 -23.51 -13.87
N ARG A 613 -12.89 -23.09 -13.01
CA ARG A 613 -11.43 -23.04 -13.24
C ARG A 613 -10.83 -24.46 -13.31
N HIS A 614 -10.01 -24.75 -14.32
CA HIS A 614 -9.04 -25.84 -14.27
C HIS A 614 -7.62 -25.26 -14.35
N ILE A 615 -6.79 -25.58 -13.35
CA ILE A 615 -5.37 -25.26 -13.27
C ILE A 615 -4.63 -26.48 -13.83
N VAL A 616 -3.85 -26.31 -14.90
CA VAL A 616 -2.96 -27.35 -15.41
C VAL A 616 -1.57 -27.12 -14.83
N ASN A 617 -1.09 -28.06 -14.01
CA ASN A 617 0.31 -28.13 -13.57
C ASN A 617 1.06 -29.07 -14.53
N ALA A 618 2.15 -28.59 -15.13
CA ALA A 618 3.11 -29.43 -15.85
C ALA A 618 4.48 -29.37 -15.12
N ASN A 619 5.12 -30.53 -14.94
CA ASN A 619 6.49 -30.68 -14.46
C ASN A 619 7.40 -31.13 -15.62
N ILE A 620 8.71 -31.35 -15.35
CA ILE A 620 9.81 -31.93 -16.18
C ILE A 620 10.81 -30.81 -16.64
N PHE A 621 12.17 -30.88 -16.65
CA PHE A 621 13.17 -31.86 -17.18
C PHE A 621 14.56 -31.77 -16.47
N GLU A 622 15.36 -32.86 -16.57
CA GLU A 622 16.79 -32.93 -16.22
C GLU A 622 17.67 -33.15 -17.48
N LYS A 623 18.64 -32.23 -17.68
CA LYS A 623 19.78 -32.22 -18.64
C LYS A 623 19.47 -32.31 -20.15
N THR A 624 20.05 -31.41 -20.95
CA THR A 624 19.92 -31.42 -22.43
C THR A 624 21.23 -31.02 -23.11
N ASN A 625 21.73 -31.84 -24.02
CA ASN A 625 22.78 -31.51 -24.98
C ASN A 625 22.17 -31.46 -26.38
N ILE A 626 22.31 -30.34 -27.09
CA ILE A 626 21.83 -30.18 -28.47
C ILE A 626 23.05 -30.10 -29.39
N LYS A 627 23.16 -31.04 -30.34
CA LYS A 627 24.13 -30.98 -31.44
C LYS A 627 23.37 -30.96 -32.76
N THR A 628 23.66 -29.97 -33.59
CA THR A 628 23.16 -29.89 -34.97
C THR A 628 24.26 -30.34 -35.94
N GLU A 629 24.19 -31.58 -36.41
CA GLU A 629 24.97 -32.02 -37.56
C GLU A 629 24.02 -32.18 -38.76
N SER A 630 24.14 -31.24 -39.68
CA SER A 630 23.80 -31.22 -41.12
C SER A 630 22.76 -32.20 -41.70
N ARG A 631 21.70 -32.58 -40.95
CA ARG A 631 20.39 -33.17 -41.36
C ARG A 631 19.65 -33.95 -40.27
N ASN A 632 20.19 -34.06 -39.04
CA ASN A 632 19.51 -34.74 -37.93
C ASN A 632 19.40 -33.84 -36.68
N LEU A 633 18.22 -33.83 -36.04
CA LEU A 633 17.99 -33.24 -34.72
C LEU A 633 18.11 -34.34 -33.66
N THR A 634 19.14 -34.28 -32.81
CA THR A 634 19.33 -35.24 -31.71
C THR A 634 19.11 -34.54 -30.38
N ILE A 635 18.18 -35.05 -29.57
CA ILE A 635 17.84 -34.51 -28.24
C ILE A 635 18.19 -35.58 -27.19
N ASP A 636 19.26 -35.36 -26.43
CA ASP A 636 19.61 -36.21 -25.28
C ASP A 636 18.89 -35.69 -24.02
N VAL A 637 18.14 -36.58 -23.33
CA VAL A 637 17.41 -36.28 -22.09
C VAL A 637 17.88 -37.27 -21.02
N GLU A 638 18.46 -36.79 -19.91
CA GLU A 638 18.88 -37.66 -18.81
C GLU A 638 17.77 -37.74 -17.73
N SER A 639 16.91 -38.75 -17.90
CA SER A 639 15.93 -39.25 -16.92
C SER A 639 14.59 -38.50 -16.77
N LEU A 640 13.53 -39.29 -16.57
CA LEU A 640 12.13 -38.86 -16.46
C LEU A 640 11.49 -39.75 -15.38
N TYR A 641 10.99 -39.15 -14.29
CA TYR A 641 10.31 -39.86 -13.21
C TYR A 641 8.89 -39.34 -13.03
N ALA A 642 7.91 -40.25 -12.93
CA ALA A 642 6.53 -39.96 -12.58
C ALA A 642 6.00 -41.07 -11.67
N GLU A 643 5.34 -40.70 -10.57
CA GLU A 643 4.65 -41.63 -9.66
C GLU A 643 3.13 -41.62 -9.94
N ASN A 644 2.56 -42.83 -10.04
CA ASN A 644 1.14 -43.22 -10.16
C ASN A 644 0.42 -42.98 -11.50
N VAL A 645 -0.03 -44.08 -12.13
CA VAL A 645 -0.81 -44.09 -13.39
C VAL A 645 -1.98 -45.08 -13.26
N LEU A 646 -3.18 -44.66 -13.68
CA LEU A 646 -4.31 -45.54 -14.02
C LEU A 646 -4.73 -45.30 -15.48
N THR A 647 -4.72 -46.39 -16.25
CA THR A 647 -5.40 -46.68 -17.54
C THR A 647 -4.85 -46.11 -18.87
N GLU A 648 -5.00 -46.91 -19.93
CA GLU A 648 -4.06 -47.15 -21.04
C GLU A 648 -4.32 -46.41 -22.38
N GLN A 649 -5.15 -45.37 -22.48
CA GLN A 649 -5.42 -44.73 -23.80
C GLN A 649 -5.47 -43.20 -23.76
N LEU A 650 -5.07 -42.58 -24.88
CA LEU A 650 -5.27 -41.16 -25.14
C LEU A 650 -6.78 -40.84 -24.98
N PRO A 651 -7.17 -39.79 -24.24
CA PRO A 651 -8.58 -39.43 -24.10
C PRO A 651 -9.22 -39.21 -25.48
N SER A 652 -10.37 -39.83 -25.73
CA SER A 652 -11.04 -39.86 -27.04
C SER A 652 -11.42 -38.48 -27.60
N TYR A 653 -11.44 -37.43 -26.77
CA TYR A 653 -11.68 -36.05 -27.21
C TYR A 653 -10.47 -35.41 -27.92
N LEU A 654 -9.23 -35.86 -27.67
CA LEU A 654 -8.02 -35.35 -28.33
C LEU A 654 -7.81 -35.97 -29.73
N SER A 655 -8.31 -37.19 -29.94
CA SER A 655 -8.15 -37.91 -31.21
C SER A 655 -9.12 -37.46 -32.32
N SER A 656 -10.15 -36.67 -32.00
CA SER A 656 -11.22 -36.31 -32.94
C SER A 656 -11.12 -34.92 -33.55
N GLU A 657 -10.26 -34.04 -33.05
CA GLU A 657 -10.21 -32.62 -33.47
C GLU A 657 -8.97 -32.23 -34.28
N LEU A 658 -7.95 -33.08 -34.37
CA LEU A 658 -6.68 -32.81 -35.05
C LEU A 658 -6.23 -34.04 -35.88
N ASP A 659 -5.64 -33.83 -37.05
CA ASP A 659 -5.08 -34.89 -37.91
C ASP A 659 -3.70 -35.31 -37.39
N TRP A 660 -3.65 -36.41 -36.64
CA TRP A 660 -2.42 -36.90 -36.01
C TRP A 660 -1.70 -37.95 -36.87
N GLU A 661 -0.41 -37.77 -37.14
CA GLU A 661 0.50 -38.85 -37.56
C GLU A 661 1.07 -39.55 -36.32
N VAL A 662 1.15 -40.87 -36.33
CA VAL A 662 1.66 -41.67 -35.19
C VAL A 662 2.90 -42.45 -35.61
N ILE A 663 4.02 -42.19 -34.94
CA ILE A 663 5.29 -42.88 -35.21
C ILE A 663 5.73 -43.60 -33.95
N SER A 664 6.11 -44.87 -34.12
CA SER A 664 6.67 -45.68 -33.05
C SER A 664 8.18 -45.44 -32.96
N ILE A 665 8.64 -44.86 -31.85
CA ILE A 665 10.06 -44.61 -31.59
C ILE A 665 10.46 -45.44 -30.35
N SER A 666 11.34 -46.42 -30.55
CA SER A 666 11.86 -47.28 -29.48
C SER A 666 10.77 -47.91 -28.60
N GLY A 667 9.64 -48.30 -29.20
CA GLY A 667 8.53 -48.97 -28.51
C GLY A 667 7.52 -48.04 -27.81
N LYS A 668 7.60 -46.73 -28.02
CA LYS A 668 6.63 -45.73 -27.51
C LYS A 668 6.00 -44.96 -28.68
N GLN A 669 4.76 -44.51 -28.50
CA GLN A 669 4.02 -43.77 -29.53
C GLN A 669 4.29 -42.27 -29.38
N ALA A 670 4.78 -41.67 -30.46
CA ALA A 670 4.86 -40.23 -30.61
C ALA A 670 3.76 -39.78 -31.60
N TYR A 671 3.06 -38.72 -31.24
CA TYR A 671 1.97 -38.16 -32.03
C TYR A 671 2.42 -36.82 -32.59
N PHE A 672 2.14 -36.59 -33.87
CA PHE A 672 2.57 -35.43 -34.63
C PHE A 672 1.36 -34.77 -35.24
N PHE A 673 1.29 -33.45 -35.21
CA PHE A 673 0.34 -32.72 -36.04
C PHE A 673 0.92 -31.37 -36.45
N ASP A 674 0.45 -30.89 -37.59
CA ASP A 674 0.78 -29.58 -38.12
C ASP A 674 -0.17 -28.55 -37.52
N TYR A 675 0.39 -27.50 -36.90
CA TYR A 675 -0.37 -26.39 -36.33
C TYR A 675 -0.04 -25.11 -37.06
N GLU A 676 -1.05 -24.42 -37.59
CA GLU A 676 -0.88 -23.17 -38.33
C GLU A 676 -1.66 -22.06 -37.62
N ASP A 677 -0.95 -21.03 -37.17
CA ASP A 677 -1.55 -19.83 -36.55
C ASP A 677 -0.96 -18.59 -37.23
N ASP A 678 -1.84 -17.65 -37.59
CA ASP A 678 -1.54 -16.36 -38.23
C ASP A 678 -0.30 -16.37 -39.15
N SER A 679 -0.37 -17.17 -40.22
CA SER A 679 0.62 -17.31 -41.31
C SER A 679 1.96 -18.01 -40.97
N LYS A 680 2.03 -18.76 -39.87
CA LYS A 680 3.22 -19.56 -39.51
C LYS A 680 2.85 -21.03 -39.27
N LYS A 681 3.43 -21.94 -40.08
CA LYS A 681 3.35 -23.39 -39.84
C LYS A 681 4.33 -23.80 -38.73
N SER A 682 3.82 -24.48 -37.72
CA SER A 682 4.55 -24.98 -36.55
C SER A 682 4.39 -26.49 -36.46
N PHE A 683 5.48 -27.19 -36.15
CA PHE A 683 5.49 -28.64 -36.03
C PHE A 683 5.41 -29.05 -34.55
N VAL A 684 4.38 -29.79 -34.13
CA VAL A 684 4.16 -30.13 -32.73
C VAL A 684 4.39 -31.62 -32.49
N VAL A 685 5.25 -31.95 -31.53
CA VAL A 685 5.58 -33.33 -31.16
C VAL A 685 5.06 -33.64 -29.76
N PHE A 686 4.19 -34.65 -29.68
CA PHE A 686 3.60 -35.16 -28.45
C PHE A 686 4.19 -36.52 -28.07
N PHE A 687 4.66 -36.64 -26.82
CA PHE A 687 5.14 -37.91 -26.27
C PHE A 687 4.12 -38.49 -25.30
N TYR A 688 3.64 -39.71 -25.59
CA TYR A 688 2.77 -40.46 -24.68
C TYR A 688 3.55 -41.64 -24.07
N CYS A 689 3.55 -41.75 -22.74
CA CYS A 689 4.29 -42.80 -22.04
C CYS A 689 3.39 -43.54 -21.05
N ASN A 690 3.04 -44.79 -21.37
CA ASN A 690 2.11 -45.62 -20.57
C ASN A 690 2.76 -46.38 -19.40
N LYS A 691 4.09 -46.31 -19.22
CA LYS A 691 4.80 -46.96 -18.11
C LYS A 691 5.98 -46.13 -17.63
N ALA A 692 6.23 -46.16 -16.33
CA ALA A 692 7.45 -45.63 -15.71
C ALA A 692 8.67 -46.43 -16.19
N ASN A 693 9.24 -46.00 -17.32
CA ASN A 693 10.54 -46.43 -17.79
C ASN A 693 11.24 -45.21 -18.39
N SER A 694 12.45 -44.96 -17.91
CA SER A 694 13.29 -43.84 -18.33
C SER A 694 13.50 -43.88 -19.85
N LEU A 695 13.27 -42.74 -20.49
CA LEU A 695 13.72 -42.50 -21.87
C LEU A 695 15.19 -42.14 -21.78
N ASN A 696 16.07 -43.04 -22.20
CA ASN A 696 17.51 -42.82 -22.11
C ASN A 696 18.10 -42.19 -23.39
N LYS A 697 17.36 -42.20 -24.52
CA LYS A 697 17.79 -41.58 -25.79
C LYS A 697 16.61 -41.49 -26.77
N VAL A 698 16.38 -40.32 -27.38
CA VAL A 698 15.41 -40.16 -28.48
C VAL A 698 16.10 -39.50 -29.67
N THR A 699 16.23 -40.26 -30.76
CA THR A 699 16.72 -39.73 -32.04
C THR A 699 15.52 -39.48 -32.94
N LEU A 700 15.29 -38.22 -33.32
CA LEU A 700 14.25 -37.84 -34.27
C LEU A 700 14.87 -37.79 -35.67
N SER A 701 14.60 -38.80 -36.48
CA SER A 701 14.88 -38.79 -37.91
C SER A 701 13.59 -38.46 -38.65
N SER A 702 13.59 -37.39 -39.46
CA SER A 702 12.43 -37.00 -40.27
C SER A 702 12.04 -38.14 -41.22
N PRO A 703 10.75 -38.52 -41.30
CA PRO A 703 10.27 -39.46 -42.31
C PRO A 703 10.05 -38.80 -43.68
N LYS A 704 10.09 -37.46 -43.77
CA LYS A 704 9.90 -36.70 -45.02
C LYS A 704 11.28 -36.23 -45.54
N GLU A 705 11.53 -36.51 -46.82
CA GLU A 705 12.82 -36.26 -47.52
C GLU A 705 13.19 -34.77 -47.64
N GLU A 706 12.31 -33.83 -47.28
CA GLU A 706 12.57 -32.40 -47.36
C GLU A 706 12.07 -31.70 -46.10
N TRP A 707 12.99 -31.21 -45.27
CA TRP A 707 12.68 -30.08 -44.37
C TRP A 707 12.51 -28.85 -45.27
N ASN A 708 11.31 -28.69 -45.84
CA ASN A 708 11.03 -27.54 -46.69
C ASN A 708 10.91 -26.26 -45.85
N ASP A 709 11.25 -25.14 -46.49
CA ASP A 709 11.29 -23.76 -45.96
C ASP A 709 9.95 -23.22 -45.39
N GLU A 710 8.90 -24.05 -45.31
CA GLU A 710 7.56 -23.68 -44.85
C GLU A 710 7.36 -23.74 -43.32
N TYR A 711 8.11 -24.56 -42.59
CA TYR A 711 7.94 -24.72 -41.14
C TYR A 711 8.86 -23.80 -40.35
N GLN A 712 8.29 -22.95 -39.47
CA GLN A 712 9.04 -21.90 -38.76
C GLN A 712 9.33 -22.22 -37.29
N ASN A 713 8.64 -23.19 -36.68
CA ASN A 713 8.79 -23.55 -35.26
C ASN A 713 8.72 -25.08 -35.04
N ILE A 714 9.38 -25.57 -33.97
CA ILE A 714 9.18 -26.92 -33.41
C ILE A 714 8.72 -26.78 -31.96
N LEU A 715 7.56 -27.34 -31.62
CA LEU A 715 6.96 -27.35 -30.29
C LEU A 715 7.05 -28.75 -29.68
N LEU A 716 7.72 -28.87 -28.53
CA LEU A 716 7.80 -30.10 -27.76
C LEU A 716 6.81 -30.02 -26.59
N ALA A 717 5.75 -30.82 -26.63
CA ALA A 717 4.74 -30.88 -25.58
C ALA A 717 4.88 -32.19 -24.79
N GLY A 718 5.27 -32.10 -23.51
CA GLY A 718 5.22 -33.21 -22.57
C GLY A 718 3.94 -33.16 -21.76
N ALA A 719 3.12 -34.21 -21.80
CA ALA A 719 1.97 -34.34 -20.90
C ALA A 719 2.42 -35.01 -19.59
N GLY A 720 2.31 -34.29 -18.47
CA GLY A 720 2.23 -34.90 -17.15
C GLY A 720 0.84 -35.56 -16.98
N CYS A 721 0.80 -36.72 -16.32
CA CYS A 721 -0.44 -37.44 -16.06
C CYS A 721 -1.44 -36.57 -15.27
N ILE A 722 -2.69 -36.60 -15.72
CA ILE A 722 -3.83 -35.89 -15.11
C ILE A 722 -4.32 -36.67 -13.88
N THR A 723 -4.61 -35.98 -12.79
CA THR A 723 -5.66 -36.37 -11.82
C THR A 723 -6.66 -35.25 -11.69
#